data_AF-A0A8B6F7I6-F1
#
_entry.id   AF-A0A8B6F7I6-F1
#
_cell.length_a   1.000
_cell.length_b   1.000
_cell.length_c   1.000
_cell.angle_alpha   90.00
_cell.angle_beta   90.00
_cell.angle_gamma   90.00
#
_symmetry.space_group_name_H-M   'P 1'
#
loop_
_entity.id
_entity.type
_entity.pdbx_description
1 polymer ?
#
loop_
_entity_poly.entity_id
_entity_poly.type
_entity_poly.pdbx_seq_one_letter_code
_entity_poly.pdbx_strand_id
1 'polypeptide(L)'
;MTTDIEKVRSLFVWMGCQNFQSGSIPNGKEDSPLSYMSKVKKKTMSYAAFFVKICRAAGLKSVLIKGIAKSVVYDVGDPLEELQQLRNNWCAIHVNGDWRFVFPLWAYSAVEGRITDKYTLIEGGKMSRSKASPGSAVKKFNEFFFLTDPDVFVHFAFPDNPDWQLLTVPLTLDRYLEEPYFRQPYFENKLQVATLLPGVQKAKHGIVEIGMKSLIENWQGLLTYQLFFNNKKSTEVLPKKTQLSNFVLMDRCNSNWKFTVRFPIDGVYKLTINGGVPPKSNEWVCDFKLVCKTAIEDIPPLPCDTGAVGWGPSNNLEQYGLTAPSHTHGTILTKLRQYLYIGFTLTKKLFIRSELIGNKYKSSELDQYVDQRITNRELVVKVMVPEDGEFALRMYARETKKLPEENVINYLITTDDPAGPRTYRKENAFEKNLRKELVTLTQQTKDPDEMDKAIERFDKLALEDKGDLKKAKSRRDFLKIRKDLTDATVRRHYGTLDTAIKKARESKYEAKLKNTTKKAEEVRNEVYSTWIHEILEMKPSTVAELKTYKNPPSAIFDTMKAVYLLLGESANMIKTWEDIHSVLSTIGNDSLLQRIKTFQTSQLREHALEEAQKLTEQHDLPSIKSKSPAAGTFYVWVRDLVNMINDERSNPKRKKKRKEISTFSAKTTNSVYALKSIVPTTVYITRDNKVLVGGSGKGRKVIILINQNGNHEGVYEHDQPKKPIFDFAWRTICTRNGNIHVVDRKSGGGGRVVLLGQDGDIINTDTGDSEINKDITFTPTDIVTTPRDNVIVADPSPHTLHILNNAGLLMTYYKTNEINIVLPCSLAFTPKGQLYIGCQRPPGSTAKEAKLYAVTISGC
;
A
#
# COMPACT_ATOMS: atom_id res chain seq x y z
N MET A 1 35.45 21.39 -15.47
CA MET A 1 34.28 20.76 -14.81
C MET A 1 33.40 21.89 -14.33
N THR A 2 32.18 21.98 -14.83
CA THR A 2 31.30 23.14 -14.65
C THR A 2 30.26 22.92 -13.57
N THR A 3 29.85 21.66 -13.33
CA THR A 3 28.84 21.32 -12.32
C THR A 3 29.40 20.48 -11.17
N ASP A 4 28.77 20.52 -10.00
CA ASP A 4 29.19 19.71 -8.86
C ASP A 4 29.04 18.20 -9.11
N ILE A 5 28.03 17.80 -9.90
CA ILE A 5 27.87 16.39 -10.29
C ILE A 5 29.00 15.92 -11.22
N GLU A 6 29.47 16.75 -12.16
CA GLU A 6 30.63 16.45 -13.00
C GLU A 6 31.91 16.31 -12.16
N LYS A 7 32.12 17.20 -11.18
CA LYS A 7 33.26 17.11 -10.26
C LYS A 7 33.23 15.80 -9.48
N VAL A 8 32.11 15.50 -8.82
CA VAL A 8 31.94 14.26 -8.02
C VAL A 8 32.12 13.02 -8.89
N ARG A 9 31.52 13.01 -10.09
CA ARG A 9 31.66 11.91 -11.05
C ARG A 9 33.10 11.73 -11.49
N SER A 10 33.79 12.81 -11.81
CA SER A 10 35.19 12.75 -12.26
C SER A 10 36.11 12.26 -11.15
N LEU A 11 35.91 12.72 -9.91
CA LEU A 11 36.65 12.24 -8.75
C LEU A 11 36.36 10.75 -8.47
N PHE A 12 35.11 10.32 -8.62
CA PHE A 12 34.71 8.93 -8.43
C PHE A 12 35.36 8.02 -9.47
N VAL A 13 35.26 8.36 -10.75
CA VAL A 13 35.90 7.61 -11.84
C VAL A 13 37.41 7.61 -11.66
N TRP A 14 38.03 8.77 -11.39
CA TRP A 14 39.47 8.88 -11.16
C TRP A 14 39.94 7.95 -10.03
N MET A 15 39.21 7.94 -8.91
CA MET A 15 39.53 7.08 -7.77
C MET A 15 39.37 5.60 -8.13
N GLY A 16 38.33 5.22 -8.88
CA GLY A 16 38.14 3.85 -9.37
C GLY A 16 39.20 3.37 -10.37
N CYS A 17 39.80 4.29 -11.13
CA CYS A 17 40.93 3.98 -12.00
C CYS A 17 42.21 3.69 -11.21
N GLN A 18 42.35 4.20 -9.99
CA GLN A 18 43.54 3.96 -9.17
C GLN A 18 43.70 2.48 -8.80
N ASN A 19 44.95 2.04 -8.66
CA ASN A 19 45.25 0.69 -8.22
C ASN A 19 45.67 0.69 -6.75
N PHE A 20 44.71 0.40 -5.86
CA PHE A 20 44.96 0.32 -4.43
C PHE A 20 45.61 -1.02 -4.01
N GLN A 21 45.68 -2.01 -4.91
CA GLN A 21 46.07 -3.38 -4.60
C GLN A 21 47.45 -3.79 -5.15
N SER A 22 47.95 -3.19 -6.24
CA SER A 22 49.25 -3.56 -6.83
C SER A 22 50.27 -2.41 -6.85
N GLY A 23 51.56 -2.75 -6.63
CA GLY A 23 52.70 -1.83 -6.81
C GLY A 23 53.10 -1.03 -5.57
N SER A 24 54.32 -0.49 -5.56
CA SER A 24 54.74 0.54 -4.61
C SER A 24 53.99 1.83 -4.92
N ILE A 25 53.21 2.34 -3.94
CA ILE A 25 52.59 3.66 -4.07
C ILE A 25 53.70 4.68 -3.77
N PRO A 26 54.04 5.60 -4.68
CA PRO A 26 55.07 6.60 -4.44
C PRO A 26 54.77 7.41 -3.18
N ASN A 27 55.81 7.77 -2.43
CA ASN A 27 55.66 8.64 -1.27
C ASN A 27 55.18 10.02 -1.74
N GLY A 28 53.95 10.38 -1.36
CA GLY A 28 53.38 11.70 -1.62
C GLY A 28 53.60 12.66 -0.45
N LYS A 29 53.49 13.97 -0.73
CA LYS A 29 53.40 15.00 0.31
C LYS A 29 52.25 14.71 1.28
N GLU A 30 52.37 15.16 2.52
CA GLU A 30 51.27 15.07 3.49
C GLU A 30 50.00 15.72 2.93
N ASP A 31 48.84 15.13 3.22
CA ASP A 31 47.53 15.52 2.69
C ASP A 31 47.37 15.55 1.16
N SER A 32 48.27 14.89 0.41
CA SER A 32 48.09 14.65 -1.02
C SER A 32 47.28 13.38 -1.32
N PRO A 33 46.66 13.27 -2.52
CA PRO A 33 45.98 12.03 -2.94
C PRO A 33 46.87 10.78 -2.87
N LEU A 34 48.17 10.91 -3.19
CA LEU A 34 49.15 9.81 -3.06
C LEU A 34 49.34 9.36 -1.60
N SER A 35 49.39 10.30 -0.66
CA SER A 35 49.44 9.99 0.78
C SER A 35 48.18 9.26 1.25
N TYR A 36 47.00 9.72 0.80
CA TYR A 36 45.73 9.05 1.11
C TYR A 36 45.63 7.65 0.51
N MET A 37 46.08 7.45 -0.74
CA MET A 37 46.18 6.11 -1.35
C MET A 37 47.06 5.17 -0.52
N SER A 38 48.21 5.64 -0.04
CA SER A 38 49.11 4.88 0.84
C SER A 38 48.43 4.53 2.18
N LYS A 39 47.70 5.47 2.78
CA LYS A 39 46.92 5.23 4.02
C LYS A 39 45.80 4.21 3.82
N VAL A 40 45.09 4.25 2.68
CA VAL A 40 44.07 3.24 2.33
C VAL A 40 44.70 1.86 2.17
N LYS A 41 45.83 1.75 1.47
CA LYS A 41 46.57 0.48 1.32
C LYS A 41 47.03 -0.09 2.67
N LYS A 42 47.50 0.77 3.57
CA LYS A 42 47.90 0.41 4.95
C LYS A 42 46.72 0.18 5.90
N LYS A 43 45.48 0.30 5.41
CA LYS A 43 44.23 0.18 6.20
C LYS A 43 44.11 1.18 7.36
N THR A 44 44.86 2.29 7.33
CA THR A 44 44.77 3.38 8.32
C THR A 44 43.74 4.45 7.93
N MET A 45 43.21 4.39 6.71
CA MET A 45 42.15 5.24 6.20
C MET A 45 41.15 4.41 5.38
N SER A 46 39.87 4.75 5.45
CA SER A 46 38.84 4.11 4.61
C SER A 46 38.75 4.76 3.24
N TYR A 47 38.25 4.02 2.25
CA TYR A 47 37.95 4.56 0.93
C TYR A 47 36.98 5.76 1.01
N ALA A 48 35.98 5.70 1.89
CA ALA A 48 35.04 6.80 2.12
C ALA A 48 35.72 8.06 2.68
N ALA A 49 36.65 7.91 3.64
CA ALA A 49 37.39 9.04 4.20
C ALA A 49 38.30 9.70 3.14
N PHE A 50 38.97 8.91 2.31
CA PHE A 50 39.75 9.43 1.18
C PHE A 50 38.83 10.18 0.19
N PHE A 51 37.69 9.58 -0.18
CA PHE A 51 36.77 10.21 -1.11
C PHE A 51 36.22 11.55 -0.60
N VAL A 52 35.86 11.63 0.68
CA VAL A 52 35.44 12.88 1.34
C VAL A 52 36.55 13.93 1.30
N LYS A 53 37.81 13.56 1.55
CA LYS A 53 38.95 14.49 1.51
C LYS A 53 39.12 15.13 0.12
N ILE A 54 39.08 14.33 -0.95
CA ILE A 54 39.22 14.87 -2.32
C ILE A 54 37.98 15.66 -2.76
N CYS A 55 36.79 15.27 -2.30
CA CYS A 55 35.57 16.05 -2.56
C CYS A 55 35.66 17.44 -1.91
N ARG A 56 36.07 17.51 -0.64
CA ARG A 56 36.26 18.80 0.06
C ARG A 56 37.32 19.67 -0.61
N ALA A 57 38.42 19.08 -1.07
CA ALA A 57 39.45 19.81 -1.81
C ALA A 57 38.93 20.40 -3.14
N ALA A 58 37.93 19.76 -3.76
CA ALA A 58 37.24 20.25 -4.95
C ALA A 58 36.07 21.20 -4.64
N GLY A 59 35.91 21.63 -3.38
CA GLY A 59 34.84 22.55 -2.94
C GLY A 59 33.47 21.88 -2.73
N LEU A 60 33.40 20.54 -2.70
CA LEU A 60 32.14 19.81 -2.57
C LEU A 60 31.80 19.54 -1.10
N LYS A 61 30.58 19.92 -0.70
CA LYS A 61 30.04 19.57 0.63
C LYS A 61 29.87 18.06 0.75
N SER A 62 30.55 17.46 1.71
CA SER A 62 30.61 16.01 1.89
C SER A 62 30.75 15.60 3.36
N VAL A 63 30.06 14.52 3.72
CA VAL A 63 29.99 13.96 5.07
C VAL A 63 30.43 12.50 5.06
N LEU A 64 31.27 12.13 6.01
CA LEU A 64 31.63 10.74 6.28
C LEU A 64 30.60 10.16 7.24
N ILE A 65 29.92 9.08 6.82
CA ILE A 65 28.88 8.41 7.60
C ILE A 65 29.44 7.09 8.12
N LYS A 66 29.19 6.82 9.40
CA LYS A 66 29.53 5.57 10.07
C LYS A 66 28.26 4.77 10.34
N GLY A 67 28.37 3.45 10.29
CA GLY A 67 27.26 2.57 10.59
C GLY A 67 27.59 1.11 10.34
N ILE A 68 26.56 0.32 10.04
CA ILE A 68 26.61 -1.13 9.80
C ILE A 68 26.27 -1.39 8.33
N ALA A 69 27.12 -2.10 7.60
CA ALA A 69 26.84 -2.47 6.21
C ALA A 69 26.79 -3.99 6.03
N LYS A 70 25.67 -4.52 5.51
CA LYS A 70 25.51 -5.96 5.24
C LYS A 70 26.51 -6.38 4.17
N SER A 71 27.54 -7.12 4.57
CA SER A 71 28.63 -7.56 3.67
C SER A 71 28.54 -9.05 3.36
N VAL A 72 29.53 -9.61 2.68
CA VAL A 72 29.60 -11.06 2.36
C VAL A 72 29.72 -11.97 3.59
N VAL A 73 29.89 -11.41 4.78
CA VAL A 73 29.96 -12.18 6.05
C VAL A 73 28.66 -12.13 6.86
N TYR A 74 27.69 -11.31 6.45
CA TYR A 74 26.39 -11.21 7.10
C TYR A 74 25.49 -12.38 6.70
N ASP A 75 24.87 -13.03 7.68
CA ASP A 75 23.77 -13.97 7.48
C ASP A 75 22.47 -13.39 8.06
N VAL A 76 21.34 -13.70 7.40
CA VAL A 76 20.02 -13.16 7.78
C VAL A 76 19.65 -13.58 9.20
N GLY A 77 19.26 -12.62 10.03
CA GLY A 77 18.93 -12.87 11.43
C GLY A 77 20.12 -13.30 12.30
N ASP A 78 21.34 -12.86 11.96
CA ASP A 78 22.47 -12.83 12.89
C ASP A 78 22.19 -11.86 14.04
N PRO A 79 22.62 -12.19 15.27
CA PRO A 79 22.34 -11.38 16.46
C PRO A 79 23.19 -10.10 16.49
N LEU A 80 22.80 -9.14 17.32
CA LEU A 80 23.38 -7.79 17.36
C LEU A 80 24.89 -7.79 17.63
N GLU A 81 25.40 -8.74 18.41
CA GLU A 81 26.82 -8.88 18.73
C GLU A 81 27.65 -9.20 17.48
N GLU A 82 27.12 -10.05 16.59
CA GLU A 82 27.74 -10.39 15.30
C GLU A 82 27.67 -9.22 14.29
N LEU A 83 26.98 -8.11 14.58
CA LEU A 83 26.93 -6.94 13.71
C LEU A 83 28.13 -6.00 13.92
N GLN A 84 28.86 -6.10 15.03
CA GLN A 84 30.00 -5.21 15.28
C GLN A 84 31.14 -5.42 14.26
N GLN A 85 31.32 -6.64 13.76
CA GLN A 85 32.26 -6.95 12.66
C GLN A 85 31.82 -6.36 11.30
N LEU A 86 30.59 -5.87 11.17
CA LEU A 86 30.04 -5.27 9.95
C LEU A 86 30.14 -3.73 9.95
N ARG A 87 30.80 -3.16 10.95
CA ARG A 87 31.07 -1.72 11.04
C ARG A 87 31.79 -1.24 9.79
N ASN A 88 31.21 -0.23 9.15
CA ASN A 88 31.73 0.31 7.90
C ASN A 88 31.46 1.81 7.80
N ASN A 89 32.07 2.43 6.78
CA ASN A 89 31.90 3.85 6.49
C ASN A 89 31.62 4.07 5.01
N TRP A 90 30.68 4.97 4.74
CA TRP A 90 30.36 5.48 3.41
C TRP A 90 30.27 7.00 3.50
N CYS A 91 29.87 7.67 2.42
CA CYS A 91 29.79 9.13 2.41
C CYS A 91 28.49 9.61 1.77
N ALA A 92 28.04 10.76 2.24
CA ALA A 92 27.02 11.55 1.56
C ALA A 92 27.68 12.79 0.95
N ILE A 93 27.30 13.13 -0.28
CA ILE A 93 27.78 14.31 -0.99
C ILE A 93 26.57 15.12 -1.42
N HIS A 94 26.64 16.43 -1.19
CA HIS A 94 25.57 17.34 -1.57
C HIS A 94 25.77 17.79 -3.02
N VAL A 95 24.90 17.34 -3.91
CA VAL A 95 24.91 17.64 -5.35
C VAL A 95 23.49 17.97 -5.82
N ASN A 96 23.36 18.96 -6.70
CA ASN A 96 22.06 19.40 -7.26
C ASN A 96 20.97 19.66 -6.19
N GLY A 97 21.34 20.25 -5.05
CA GLY A 97 20.40 20.62 -3.98
C GLY A 97 20.05 19.52 -2.97
N ASP A 98 20.56 18.30 -3.16
CA ASP A 98 20.26 17.16 -2.28
C ASP A 98 21.50 16.36 -1.89
N TRP A 99 21.41 15.65 -0.76
CA TRP A 99 22.44 14.70 -0.32
C TRP A 99 22.27 13.36 -1.03
N ARG A 100 23.38 12.80 -1.53
CA ARG A 100 23.42 11.53 -2.26
C ARG A 100 24.50 10.63 -1.71
N PHE A 101 24.21 9.33 -1.61
CA PHE A 101 25.16 8.36 -1.05
C PHE A 101 26.17 7.91 -2.09
N VAL A 102 27.42 7.77 -1.65
CA VAL A 102 28.45 7.05 -2.38
C VAL A 102 29.06 6.05 -1.42
N PHE A 103 29.24 4.80 -1.87
CA PHE A 103 29.95 3.77 -1.09
C PHE A 103 31.24 3.35 -1.82
N PRO A 104 32.34 4.13 -1.66
CA PRO A 104 33.58 3.90 -2.38
C PRO A 104 34.17 2.47 -2.24
N LEU A 105 34.08 1.86 -1.05
CA LEU A 105 34.61 0.51 -0.85
C LEU A 105 33.94 -0.52 -1.78
N TRP A 106 32.61 -0.51 -1.86
CA TRP A 106 31.85 -1.46 -2.69
C TRP A 106 31.76 -1.03 -4.15
N ALA A 107 32.02 0.25 -4.43
CA ALA A 107 32.23 0.76 -5.77
C ALA A 107 33.55 0.29 -6.38
N TYR A 108 34.62 0.11 -5.59
CA TYR A 108 35.98 -0.14 -6.10
C TYR A 108 36.53 -1.53 -5.77
N SER A 109 35.89 -2.28 -4.88
CA SER A 109 36.33 -3.60 -4.44
C SER A 109 35.15 -4.57 -4.31
N ALA A 110 35.37 -5.81 -4.72
CA ALA A 110 34.52 -6.94 -4.42
C ALA A 110 35.33 -8.04 -3.72
N VAL A 111 34.65 -9.00 -3.10
CA VAL A 111 35.28 -10.21 -2.57
C VAL A 111 34.86 -11.38 -3.44
N GLU A 112 35.84 -12.10 -3.99
CA GLU A 112 35.63 -13.28 -4.82
C GLU A 112 36.24 -14.53 -4.18
N GLY A 113 35.70 -15.70 -4.50
CA GLY A 113 36.24 -16.99 -4.00
C GLY A 113 36.06 -17.22 -2.49
N ARG A 114 35.14 -16.50 -1.84
CA ARG A 114 34.79 -16.75 -0.43
C ARG A 114 33.92 -17.99 -0.31
N ILE A 115 34.32 -18.90 0.57
CA ILE A 115 33.62 -20.15 0.86
C ILE A 115 33.54 -20.28 2.38
N THR A 116 32.34 -20.42 2.93
CA THR A 116 32.13 -20.55 4.39
C THR A 116 31.94 -22.01 4.78
N ASP A 117 32.42 -22.42 5.96
CA ASP A 117 32.12 -23.73 6.56
C ASP A 117 30.75 -23.78 7.28
N LYS A 118 30.10 -22.62 7.46
CA LYS A 118 28.79 -22.49 8.13
C LYS A 118 27.69 -23.26 7.41
N TYR A 119 27.73 -23.28 6.07
CA TYR A 119 26.66 -23.76 5.22
C TYR A 119 27.13 -24.88 4.30
N THR A 120 26.34 -25.94 4.18
CA THR A 120 26.54 -27.02 3.21
C THR A 120 25.46 -26.94 2.15
N LEU A 121 25.87 -26.87 0.87
CA LEU A 121 24.94 -26.91 -0.26
C LEU A 121 24.23 -28.27 -0.29
N ILE A 122 22.90 -28.24 -0.35
CA ILE A 122 22.03 -29.40 -0.48
C ILE A 122 21.51 -29.52 -1.92
N GLU A 123 21.15 -28.39 -2.55
CA GLU A 123 20.55 -28.34 -3.89
C GLU A 123 20.97 -27.10 -4.67
N GLY A 124 21.03 -27.20 -6.01
CA GLY A 124 21.23 -26.05 -6.92
C GLY A 124 22.65 -25.85 -7.45
N GLY A 125 23.47 -26.90 -7.62
CA GLY A 125 24.79 -26.80 -8.25
C GLY A 125 25.64 -28.08 -8.25
N LYS A 126 26.77 -28.08 -8.98
CA LYS A 126 27.74 -29.19 -8.95
C LYS A 126 28.40 -29.28 -7.57
N MET A 127 28.28 -30.44 -6.92
CA MET A 127 28.87 -30.72 -5.61
C MET A 127 30.39 -30.50 -5.61
N SER A 128 30.85 -29.66 -4.70
CA SER A 128 32.20 -29.78 -4.15
C SER A 128 32.18 -29.25 -2.72
N ARG A 129 32.44 -30.12 -1.73
CA ARG A 129 32.83 -29.68 -0.39
C ARG A 129 34.17 -28.99 -0.51
N SER A 130 34.12 -27.71 -0.84
CA SER A 130 35.30 -26.87 -0.93
C SER A 130 35.70 -26.46 0.48
N LYS A 131 36.99 -26.53 0.81
CA LYS A 131 37.50 -26.03 2.09
C LYS A 131 37.12 -24.56 2.24
N ALA A 132 36.80 -24.14 3.46
CA ALA A 132 36.51 -22.75 3.73
C ALA A 132 37.67 -21.86 3.24
N SER A 133 37.29 -20.78 2.57
CA SER A 133 38.20 -19.80 1.99
C SER A 133 37.69 -18.41 2.37
N PRO A 134 38.53 -17.51 2.89
CA PRO A 134 38.11 -16.16 3.23
C PRO A 134 37.69 -15.34 1.98
N GLY A 135 38.12 -15.79 0.79
CA GLY A 135 38.03 -15.05 -0.46
C GLY A 135 39.14 -14.01 -0.60
N SER A 136 39.28 -13.46 -1.79
CA SER A 136 40.25 -12.42 -2.12
C SER A 136 39.51 -11.15 -2.52
N ALA A 137 39.98 -10.01 -2.00
CA ALA A 137 39.49 -8.72 -2.45
C ALA A 137 40.02 -8.46 -3.87
N VAL A 138 39.12 -8.27 -4.84
CA VAL A 138 39.46 -7.94 -6.21
C VAL A 138 39.06 -6.50 -6.53
N LYS A 139 39.79 -5.86 -7.44
CA LYS A 139 39.40 -4.55 -7.99
C LYS A 139 38.15 -4.75 -8.86
N LYS A 140 37.10 -3.98 -8.57
CA LYS A 140 35.86 -3.95 -9.35
C LYS A 140 35.41 -2.50 -9.47
N PHE A 141 34.91 -2.06 -10.61
CA PHE A 141 34.25 -0.76 -10.72
C PHE A 141 32.74 -0.99 -10.79
N ASN A 142 32.00 -0.56 -9.76
CA ASN A 142 30.57 -0.79 -9.62
C ASN A 142 29.81 0.52 -9.45
N GLU A 143 29.08 0.91 -10.49
CA GLU A 143 28.33 2.17 -10.52
C GLU A 143 27.10 2.19 -9.62
N PHE A 144 26.58 1.02 -9.22
CA PHE A 144 25.40 0.93 -8.37
C PHE A 144 25.56 1.69 -7.04
N PHE A 145 26.80 1.80 -6.55
CA PHE A 145 27.14 2.50 -5.31
C PHE A 145 27.57 3.96 -5.51
N PHE A 146 27.29 4.54 -6.69
CA PHE A 146 27.48 5.94 -7.00
C PHE A 146 26.14 6.68 -7.00
N LEU A 147 25.96 7.62 -6.08
CA LEU A 147 24.73 8.42 -5.93
C LEU A 147 23.46 7.57 -5.78
N THR A 148 23.57 6.39 -5.14
CA THR A 148 22.46 5.45 -4.92
C THR A 148 21.31 6.13 -4.19
N ASP A 149 20.08 5.86 -4.62
CA ASP A 149 18.89 6.42 -3.99
C ASP A 149 18.75 5.92 -2.53
N PRO A 150 18.33 6.79 -1.59
CA PRO A 150 18.20 6.43 -0.18
C PRO A 150 17.32 5.21 0.12
N ASP A 151 16.21 5.05 -0.61
CA ASP A 151 15.26 3.94 -0.46
C ASP A 151 15.83 2.59 -0.91
N VAL A 152 16.86 2.61 -1.75
CA VAL A 152 17.63 1.41 -2.13
C VAL A 152 18.81 1.23 -1.18
N PHE A 153 19.53 2.31 -0.87
CA PHE A 153 20.78 2.27 -0.10
C PHE A 153 20.59 1.79 1.35
N VAL A 154 19.45 2.09 1.98
CA VAL A 154 19.16 1.68 3.36
C VAL A 154 19.18 0.15 3.55
N HIS A 155 18.90 -0.63 2.51
CA HIS A 155 18.94 -2.10 2.58
C HIS A 155 20.36 -2.68 2.62
N PHE A 156 21.35 -1.85 2.30
CA PHE A 156 22.76 -2.19 2.23
C PHE A 156 23.55 -1.68 3.44
N ALA A 157 23.21 -0.48 3.91
CA ALA A 157 23.96 0.21 4.93
C ALA A 157 23.03 1.02 5.86
N PHE A 158 23.17 0.77 7.16
CA PHE A 158 22.37 1.36 8.23
C PHE A 158 23.24 2.33 9.06
N PRO A 159 22.99 3.64 9.00
CA PRO A 159 23.82 4.65 9.68
C PRO A 159 23.60 4.67 11.20
N ASP A 160 24.62 5.08 11.96
CA ASP A 160 24.51 5.29 13.40
C ASP A 160 23.55 6.43 13.77
N ASN A 161 23.60 7.51 12.99
CA ASN A 161 22.64 8.59 13.09
C ASN A 161 21.52 8.36 12.05
N PRO A 162 20.26 8.20 12.47
CA PRO A 162 19.14 7.91 11.59
C PRO A 162 18.85 9.02 10.54
N ASP A 163 19.25 10.26 10.78
CA ASP A 163 19.07 11.37 9.82
C ASP A 163 19.82 11.09 8.50
N TRP A 164 20.94 10.37 8.60
CA TRP A 164 21.74 9.95 7.46
C TRP A 164 21.18 8.72 6.73
N GLN A 165 19.93 8.35 6.98
CA GLN A 165 19.17 7.47 6.09
C GLN A 165 18.54 8.25 4.92
N LEU A 166 18.30 9.56 5.08
CA LEU A 166 17.66 10.42 4.08
C LEU A 166 16.27 9.93 3.62
N LEU A 167 15.59 9.17 4.48
CA LEU A 167 14.23 8.66 4.26
C LEU A 167 13.21 9.57 4.95
N THR A 168 12.01 9.68 4.38
CA THR A 168 10.89 10.39 5.03
C THR A 168 10.51 9.76 6.37
N VAL A 169 10.59 8.43 6.45
CA VAL A 169 10.40 7.65 7.67
C VAL A 169 11.63 6.75 7.85
N PRO A 170 12.52 7.04 8.82
CA PRO A 170 13.71 6.22 9.05
C PRO A 170 13.34 4.77 9.38
N LEU A 171 14.06 3.83 8.76
CA LEU A 171 14.02 2.42 9.08
C LEU A 171 14.64 2.18 10.47
N THR A 172 14.03 1.32 11.27
CA THR A 172 14.58 0.88 12.56
C THR A 172 15.59 -0.25 12.36
N LEU A 173 16.55 -0.42 13.28
CA LEU A 173 17.52 -1.51 13.23
C LEU A 173 16.85 -2.89 13.19
N ASP A 174 15.81 -3.13 13.99
CA ASP A 174 15.09 -4.41 14.00
C ASP A 174 14.53 -4.74 12.62
N ARG A 175 13.87 -3.78 11.96
CA ARG A 175 13.38 -3.94 10.59
C ARG A 175 14.51 -4.20 9.60
N TYR A 176 15.62 -3.48 9.70
CA TYR A 176 16.79 -3.72 8.85
C TYR A 176 17.32 -5.16 8.99
N LEU A 177 17.26 -5.75 10.20
CA LEU A 177 17.70 -7.13 10.45
C LEU A 177 16.65 -8.19 10.10
N GLU A 178 15.37 -7.84 10.20
CA GLU A 178 14.24 -8.68 9.82
C GLU A 178 14.09 -8.82 8.32
N GLU A 179 14.64 -7.93 7.50
CA GLU A 179 14.53 -8.02 6.03
C GLU A 179 15.36 -9.17 5.44
N PRO A 180 14.91 -9.77 4.32
CA PRO A 180 15.78 -10.61 3.50
C PRO A 180 17.06 -9.88 3.13
N TYR A 181 18.15 -10.63 2.93
CA TYR A 181 19.40 -9.99 2.52
C TYR A 181 19.37 -9.71 1.02
N PHE A 182 18.90 -8.52 0.65
CA PHE A 182 18.86 -8.08 -0.74
C PHE A 182 20.23 -7.71 -1.29
N ARG A 183 20.43 -7.98 -2.58
CA ARG A 183 21.64 -7.64 -3.34
C ARG A 183 21.28 -6.75 -4.53
N GLN A 184 22.28 -6.14 -5.14
CA GLN A 184 22.12 -5.26 -6.31
C GLN A 184 21.17 -5.82 -7.41
N PRO A 185 21.26 -7.10 -7.82
CA PRO A 185 20.36 -7.65 -8.84
C PRO A 185 18.87 -7.61 -8.48
N TYR A 186 18.51 -7.63 -7.18
CA TYR A 186 17.12 -7.48 -6.74
C TYR A 186 16.53 -6.15 -7.19
N PHE A 187 17.28 -5.07 -7.01
CA PHE A 187 16.86 -3.71 -7.35
C PHE A 187 16.95 -3.44 -8.84
N GLU A 188 18.03 -3.87 -9.50
CA GLU A 188 18.22 -3.68 -10.95
C GLU A 188 17.13 -4.39 -11.79
N ASN A 189 16.71 -5.58 -11.36
CA ASN A 189 15.67 -6.35 -12.03
C ASN A 189 14.24 -6.02 -11.54
N LYS A 190 14.11 -5.00 -10.67
CA LYS A 190 12.85 -4.57 -10.02
C LYS A 190 12.05 -5.76 -9.46
N LEU A 191 12.75 -6.67 -8.79
CA LEU A 191 12.14 -7.84 -8.17
C LEU A 191 11.43 -7.41 -6.88
N GLN A 192 10.36 -8.12 -6.55
CA GLN A 192 9.59 -7.91 -5.34
C GLN A 192 9.26 -9.25 -4.71
N VAL A 193 9.56 -9.41 -3.42
CA VAL A 193 9.05 -10.52 -2.62
C VAL A 193 7.54 -10.35 -2.42
N ALA A 194 6.77 -11.39 -2.72
CA ALA A 194 5.32 -11.37 -2.57
C ALA A 194 4.96 -11.41 -1.08
N THR A 195 4.31 -10.35 -0.59
CA THR A 195 3.94 -10.13 0.83
C THR A 195 5.14 -9.73 1.70
N LEU A 196 4.90 -8.95 2.77
CA LEU A 196 5.88 -8.46 3.76
C LEU A 196 6.50 -9.62 4.56
N LEU A 197 7.22 -10.52 3.90
CA LEU A 197 7.86 -11.67 4.49
C LEU A 197 9.17 -11.22 5.18
N PRO A 198 9.34 -11.50 6.48
CA PRO A 198 10.64 -11.38 7.12
C PRO A 198 11.69 -12.26 6.41
N GLY A 199 12.95 -11.85 6.37
CA GLY A 199 14.08 -12.66 5.93
C GLY A 199 14.25 -13.95 6.74
N VAL A 200 13.77 -13.98 7.99
CA VAL A 200 13.70 -15.21 8.80
C VAL A 200 12.32 -15.84 8.69
N GLN A 201 12.23 -16.98 8.01
CA GLN A 201 11.00 -17.74 7.81
C GLN A 201 10.99 -18.98 8.71
N LYS A 202 9.86 -19.23 9.38
CA LYS A 202 9.66 -20.45 10.19
C LYS A 202 8.77 -21.41 9.43
N ALA A 203 9.19 -22.66 9.31
CA ALA A 203 8.41 -23.69 8.65
C ALA A 203 7.11 -23.96 9.40
N LYS A 204 6.02 -24.12 8.64
CA LYS A 204 4.73 -24.58 9.13
C LYS A 204 4.50 -25.98 8.56
N HIS A 205 4.41 -26.98 9.43
CA HIS A 205 4.31 -28.39 9.03
C HIS A 205 5.43 -28.81 8.06
N GLY A 206 6.67 -28.39 8.36
CA GLY A 206 7.83 -28.71 7.54
C GLY A 206 7.86 -28.09 6.14
N ILE A 207 7.05 -27.06 5.87
CA ILE A 207 7.05 -26.32 4.60
C ILE A 207 7.29 -24.82 4.84
N VAL A 208 8.08 -24.20 3.95
CA VAL A 208 8.13 -22.74 3.77
C VAL A 208 7.85 -22.39 2.32
N GLU A 209 7.06 -21.34 2.10
CA GLU A 209 6.77 -20.81 0.77
C GLU A 209 7.24 -19.36 0.64
N ILE A 210 8.02 -19.08 -0.41
CA ILE A 210 8.52 -17.74 -0.72
C ILE A 210 8.08 -17.38 -2.13
N GLY A 211 7.29 -16.32 -2.26
CA GLY A 211 6.86 -15.80 -3.55
C GLY A 211 7.73 -14.64 -4.02
N MET A 212 8.01 -14.56 -5.31
CA MET A 212 8.71 -13.44 -5.95
C MET A 212 8.05 -13.08 -7.27
N LYS A 213 8.09 -11.80 -7.63
CA LYS A 213 7.65 -11.32 -8.94
C LYS A 213 8.56 -10.20 -9.45
N SER A 214 8.65 -10.04 -10.77
CA SER A 214 9.22 -8.81 -11.33
C SER A 214 8.13 -7.75 -11.52
N LEU A 215 8.50 -6.49 -11.27
CA LEU A 215 7.66 -5.33 -11.59
C LEU A 215 7.85 -4.83 -13.03
N ILE A 216 8.77 -5.44 -13.79
CA ILE A 216 8.95 -5.17 -15.21
C ILE A 216 7.93 -6.00 -15.99
N GLU A 217 7.09 -5.33 -16.78
CA GLU A 217 6.16 -6.01 -17.68
C GLU A 217 6.93 -6.82 -18.73
N ASN A 218 6.52 -8.07 -18.97
CA ASN A 218 7.19 -9.00 -19.89
C ASN A 218 8.69 -9.22 -19.58
N TRP A 219 9.07 -9.21 -18.30
CA TRP A 219 10.45 -9.45 -17.88
C TRP A 219 10.99 -10.79 -18.42
N GLN A 220 12.08 -10.73 -19.19
CA GLN A 220 12.71 -11.90 -19.84
C GLN A 220 13.72 -12.60 -18.93
N GLY A 221 13.80 -12.20 -17.65
CA GLY A 221 14.72 -12.79 -16.70
C GLY A 221 14.26 -14.15 -16.18
N LEU A 222 15.22 -14.83 -15.56
CA LEU A 222 15.01 -16.12 -14.89
C LEU A 222 15.42 -15.98 -13.42
N LEU A 223 14.73 -16.72 -12.56
CA LEU A 223 15.15 -16.95 -11.19
C LEU A 223 15.49 -18.43 -11.02
N THR A 224 16.50 -18.70 -10.21
CA THR A 224 16.94 -20.02 -9.76
C THR A 224 17.19 -19.96 -8.25
N TYR A 225 17.53 -21.08 -7.63
CA TYR A 225 17.78 -21.14 -6.20
C TYR A 225 18.96 -22.04 -5.85
N GLN A 226 19.47 -21.83 -4.64
CA GLN A 226 20.38 -22.73 -3.95
C GLN A 226 19.91 -22.89 -2.51
N LEU A 227 19.79 -24.13 -2.06
CA LEU A 227 19.41 -24.45 -0.69
C LEU A 227 20.62 -24.94 0.08
N PHE A 228 20.85 -24.35 1.25
CA PHE A 228 21.95 -24.70 2.14
C PHE A 228 21.45 -25.14 3.53
N PHE A 229 22.15 -26.09 4.15
CA PHE A 229 21.97 -26.48 5.54
C PHE A 229 23.04 -25.87 6.44
N ASN A 230 22.67 -25.38 7.62
CA ASN A 230 23.61 -24.86 8.60
C ASN A 230 23.98 -25.93 9.64
N ASN A 231 25.07 -26.65 9.44
CA ASN A 231 25.50 -27.72 10.35
C ASN A 231 25.81 -27.23 11.78
N LYS A 232 26.12 -25.94 11.97
CA LYS A 232 26.51 -25.39 13.28
C LYS A 232 25.31 -24.93 14.11
N LYS A 233 24.26 -24.44 13.46
CA LYS A 233 23.04 -23.93 14.12
C LYS A 233 21.90 -24.97 14.14
N SER A 234 22.03 -26.10 13.45
CA SER A 234 21.09 -27.23 13.48
C SER A 234 21.44 -28.22 14.58
N THR A 235 20.43 -28.84 15.19
CA THR A 235 20.58 -29.92 16.17
C THR A 235 20.89 -31.25 15.51
N GLU A 236 20.35 -31.49 14.32
CA GLU A 236 20.53 -32.72 13.57
C GLU A 236 21.62 -32.60 12.50
N VAL A 237 22.27 -33.72 12.20
CA VAL A 237 23.30 -33.81 11.16
C VAL A 237 22.63 -34.24 9.85
N LEU A 238 22.84 -33.48 8.78
CA LEU A 238 22.31 -33.81 7.46
C LEU A 238 22.85 -35.17 6.97
N PRO A 239 22.00 -36.19 6.74
CA PRO A 239 22.41 -37.47 6.18
C PRO A 239 22.96 -37.29 4.77
N LYS A 240 24.01 -38.06 4.44
CA LYS A 240 24.65 -38.01 3.12
C LYS A 240 23.68 -38.28 1.96
N LYS A 241 22.61 -39.08 2.20
CA LYS A 241 21.57 -39.41 1.21
C LYS A 241 20.64 -38.22 0.91
N THR A 242 20.40 -37.34 1.89
CA THR A 242 19.54 -36.15 1.78
C THR A 242 20.26 -34.98 1.10
N GLN A 243 21.59 -35.01 1.09
CA GLN A 243 22.45 -33.97 0.50
C GLN A 243 22.38 -33.89 -1.06
N LEU A 244 21.55 -34.71 -1.71
CA LEU A 244 21.44 -34.87 -3.16
C LEU A 244 20.01 -34.73 -3.69
N SER A 245 19.03 -34.41 -2.85
CA SER A 245 17.62 -34.61 -3.19
C SER A 245 16.89 -33.29 -3.39
N ASN A 246 16.10 -33.17 -4.47
CA ASN A 246 15.39 -31.96 -4.89
C ASN A 246 14.17 -31.67 -4.00
N PHE A 247 14.28 -30.92 -2.92
CA PHE A 247 13.20 -30.58 -1.99
C PHE A 247 12.62 -29.17 -2.15
N VAL A 248 13.14 -28.38 -3.10
CA VAL A 248 12.55 -27.07 -3.42
C VAL A 248 11.76 -27.13 -4.72
N LEU A 249 10.45 -26.94 -4.59
CA LEU A 249 9.55 -26.78 -5.74
C LEU A 249 9.57 -25.31 -6.18
N MET A 250 10.21 -25.01 -7.30
CA MET A 250 10.18 -23.70 -7.94
C MET A 250 9.04 -23.65 -8.97
N ASP A 251 7.83 -23.37 -8.48
CA ASP A 251 6.64 -23.17 -9.31
C ASP A 251 6.69 -21.81 -10.00
N ARG A 252 6.38 -21.79 -11.28
CA ARG A 252 6.42 -20.62 -12.15
C ARG A 252 5.08 -20.44 -12.84
N CYS A 253 4.56 -19.23 -12.71
CA CYS A 253 3.40 -18.75 -13.44
C CYS A 253 3.77 -17.41 -14.09
N ASN A 254 4.29 -17.48 -15.32
CA ASN A 254 4.80 -16.35 -16.09
C ASN A 254 5.94 -15.59 -15.37
N SER A 255 5.64 -14.37 -14.89
CA SER A 255 6.56 -13.48 -14.16
C SER A 255 6.45 -13.59 -12.64
N ASN A 256 5.78 -14.64 -12.14
CA ASN A 256 5.70 -14.96 -10.73
C ASN A 256 6.41 -16.29 -10.46
N TRP A 257 7.21 -16.31 -9.41
CA TRP A 257 7.89 -17.48 -8.90
C TRP A 257 7.39 -17.77 -7.49
N LYS A 258 7.22 -19.05 -7.18
CA LYS A 258 6.93 -19.54 -5.85
C LYS A 258 7.91 -20.66 -5.52
N PHE A 259 8.73 -20.44 -4.51
CA PHE A 259 9.67 -21.43 -3.98
C PHE A 259 9.03 -22.09 -2.76
N THR A 260 8.58 -23.34 -2.92
CA THR A 260 8.06 -24.16 -1.83
C THR A 260 9.17 -25.10 -1.37
N VAL A 261 9.77 -24.80 -0.22
CA VAL A 261 10.83 -25.60 0.41
C VAL A 261 10.19 -26.60 1.34
N ARG A 262 10.48 -27.88 1.13
CA ARG A 262 10.05 -29.01 1.96
C ARG A 262 11.22 -29.47 2.81
N PHE A 263 11.05 -29.55 4.13
CA PHE A 263 12.16 -29.92 5.02
C PHE A 263 12.07 -31.39 5.41
N PRO A 264 13.03 -32.23 4.97
CA PRO A 264 13.09 -33.62 5.40
C PRO A 264 13.63 -33.79 6.82
N ILE A 265 14.27 -32.75 7.38
CA ILE A 265 15.02 -32.80 8.64
C ILE A 265 14.86 -31.46 9.37
N ASP A 266 14.90 -31.50 10.70
CA ASP A 266 14.87 -30.31 11.53
C ASP A 266 16.20 -29.55 11.48
N GLY A 267 16.11 -28.22 11.49
CA GLY A 267 17.30 -27.39 11.50
C GLY A 267 17.13 -26.02 10.88
N VAL A 268 18.29 -25.39 10.68
CA VAL A 268 18.41 -24.06 10.10
C VAL A 268 18.94 -24.18 8.68
N TYR A 269 18.21 -23.60 7.75
CA TYR A 269 18.51 -23.60 6.33
C TYR A 269 18.71 -22.17 5.83
N LYS A 270 19.35 -22.04 4.67
CA LYS A 270 19.43 -20.79 3.92
C LYS A 270 18.98 -21.04 2.49
N LEU A 271 18.01 -20.26 2.04
CA LEU A 271 17.60 -20.22 0.63
C LEU A 271 18.21 -18.98 0.00
N THR A 272 19.10 -19.21 -0.95
CA THR A 272 19.69 -18.17 -1.80
C THR A 272 18.95 -18.19 -3.13
N ILE A 273 18.35 -17.06 -3.51
CA ILE A 273 17.71 -16.89 -4.81
C ILE A 273 18.70 -16.17 -5.71
N ASN A 274 18.94 -16.76 -6.88
CA ASN A 274 19.77 -16.19 -7.93
C ASN A 274 18.90 -15.85 -9.14
N GLY A 275 19.36 -14.96 -10.00
CA GLY A 275 18.63 -14.64 -11.21
C GLY A 275 19.08 -13.35 -11.88
N GLY A 276 18.37 -13.02 -12.95
CA GLY A 276 18.60 -11.83 -13.76
C GLY A 276 18.25 -12.07 -15.22
N VAL A 277 18.56 -11.09 -16.06
CA VAL A 277 18.35 -11.18 -17.51
C VAL A 277 19.64 -11.67 -18.17
N PRO A 278 19.58 -12.62 -19.13
CA PRO A 278 20.74 -13.03 -19.90
C PRO A 278 21.53 -11.83 -20.47
N PRO A 279 22.87 -11.86 -20.44
CA PRO A 279 23.73 -12.98 -20.02
C PRO A 279 23.91 -13.12 -18.49
N LYS A 280 23.42 -12.17 -17.68
CA LYS A 280 23.53 -12.16 -16.22
C LYS A 280 22.38 -12.89 -15.51
N SER A 281 22.04 -14.10 -15.97
CA SER A 281 20.84 -14.82 -15.52
C SER A 281 21.00 -15.61 -14.21
N ASN A 282 22.14 -15.50 -13.51
CA ASN A 282 22.44 -16.27 -12.30
C ASN A 282 23.19 -15.43 -11.25
N GLU A 283 22.85 -14.15 -11.12
CA GLU A 283 23.44 -13.29 -10.10
C GLU A 283 22.72 -13.47 -8.76
N TRP A 284 23.44 -13.34 -7.66
CA TRP A 284 22.88 -13.46 -6.32
C TRP A 284 21.89 -12.31 -6.04
N VAL A 285 20.59 -12.64 -5.95
CA VAL A 285 19.49 -11.68 -5.77
C VAL A 285 19.22 -11.43 -4.29
N CYS A 286 18.95 -12.49 -3.52
CA CYS A 286 18.70 -12.36 -2.08
C CYS A 286 18.88 -13.67 -1.31
N ASP A 287 19.05 -13.57 0.01
CA ASP A 287 19.03 -14.70 0.95
C ASP A 287 17.86 -14.62 1.93
N PHE A 288 17.34 -15.79 2.29
CA PHE A 288 16.42 -16.02 3.41
C PHE A 288 17.00 -17.06 4.37
N LYS A 289 16.77 -16.87 5.68
CA LYS A 289 17.03 -17.89 6.71
C LYS A 289 15.74 -18.65 6.99
N LEU A 290 15.77 -19.96 6.85
CA LEU A 290 14.60 -20.81 7.09
C LEU A 290 14.84 -21.65 8.35
N VAL A 291 13.84 -21.77 9.22
CA VAL A 291 13.93 -22.51 10.47
C VAL A 291 12.84 -23.57 10.50
N CYS A 292 13.23 -24.84 10.48
CA CYS A 292 12.35 -25.99 10.63
C CYS A 292 12.53 -26.62 12.01
N LYS A 293 11.43 -26.83 12.74
CA LYS A 293 11.37 -27.52 14.04
C LYS A 293 10.48 -28.77 14.03
N THR A 294 9.83 -29.02 12.90
CA THR A 294 8.94 -30.15 12.70
C THR A 294 8.98 -30.48 11.22
N ALA A 295 9.95 -31.30 10.86
CA ALA A 295 10.17 -31.81 9.52
C ALA A 295 9.03 -32.71 9.06
N ILE A 296 8.97 -32.95 7.75
CA ILE A 296 8.02 -33.89 7.17
C ILE A 296 8.68 -35.27 7.20
N GLU A 297 8.10 -36.18 7.96
CA GLU A 297 8.55 -37.57 8.02
C GLU A 297 8.45 -38.22 6.62
N ASP A 298 9.52 -38.92 6.22
CA ASP A 298 9.61 -39.70 4.98
C ASP A 298 9.21 -38.98 3.68
N ILE A 299 9.36 -37.66 3.61
CA ILE A 299 9.06 -36.91 2.39
C ILE A 299 9.97 -37.32 1.22
N PRO A 300 9.42 -37.78 0.08
CA PRO A 300 10.24 -38.07 -1.09
C PRO A 300 10.76 -36.77 -1.74
N PRO A 301 11.94 -36.81 -2.39
CA PRO A 301 12.39 -35.70 -3.21
C PRO A 301 11.52 -35.52 -4.45
N LEU A 302 11.60 -34.35 -5.09
CA LEU A 302 10.96 -34.11 -6.37
C LEU A 302 11.55 -35.02 -7.46
N PRO A 303 10.76 -35.45 -8.47
CA PRO A 303 11.16 -36.51 -9.39
C PRO A 303 12.34 -36.16 -10.32
N CYS A 304 12.63 -34.87 -10.54
CA CYS A 304 13.76 -34.44 -11.35
C CYS A 304 14.24 -33.02 -11.00
N ASP A 305 15.47 -32.70 -11.40
CA ASP A 305 15.99 -31.34 -11.40
C ASP A 305 15.53 -30.64 -12.69
N THR A 306 14.84 -29.50 -12.53
CA THR A 306 14.29 -28.72 -13.64
C THR A 306 15.22 -27.59 -14.09
N GLY A 307 16.33 -27.37 -13.38
CA GLY A 307 17.25 -26.26 -13.63
C GLY A 307 16.54 -24.89 -13.64
N ALA A 308 16.98 -24.00 -14.52
CA ALA A 308 16.42 -22.65 -14.62
C ALA A 308 15.04 -22.58 -15.31
N VAL A 309 14.60 -23.67 -15.95
CA VAL A 309 13.26 -23.73 -16.58
C VAL A 309 12.18 -23.72 -15.50
N GLY A 310 12.41 -24.46 -14.41
CA GLY A 310 11.45 -24.61 -13.32
C GLY A 310 10.24 -25.46 -13.68
N TRP A 311 9.20 -25.35 -12.86
CA TRP A 311 7.91 -26.02 -13.06
C TRP A 311 6.89 -25.00 -13.57
N GLY A 312 6.22 -25.31 -14.69
CA GLY A 312 5.17 -24.47 -15.27
C GLY A 312 5.62 -23.57 -16.43
N PRO A 313 4.67 -22.84 -17.07
CA PRO A 313 4.96 -22.01 -18.24
C PRO A 313 5.90 -20.84 -17.93
N SER A 314 6.92 -20.65 -18.77
CA SER A 314 7.85 -19.53 -18.72
C SER A 314 7.49 -18.45 -19.75
N ASN A 315 7.95 -17.21 -19.53
CA ASN A 315 7.78 -16.11 -20.50
C ASN A 315 8.49 -16.40 -21.84
N ASN A 316 9.49 -17.30 -21.84
CA ASN A 316 10.25 -17.66 -23.05
C ASN A 316 9.57 -18.79 -23.85
N LEU A 317 8.48 -19.37 -23.34
CA LEU A 317 7.78 -20.48 -23.99
C LEU A 317 7.30 -20.11 -25.40
N GLU A 318 6.89 -18.85 -25.60
CA GLU A 318 6.49 -18.32 -26.91
C GLU A 318 7.66 -18.32 -27.91
N GLN A 319 8.89 -18.04 -27.46
CA GLN A 319 10.10 -18.04 -28.29
C GLN A 319 10.39 -19.47 -28.80
N TYR A 320 10.10 -20.47 -27.97
CA TYR A 320 10.16 -21.88 -28.35
C TYR A 320 9.03 -22.31 -29.30
N GLY A 321 8.00 -21.48 -29.45
CA GLY A 321 6.90 -21.69 -30.38
C GLY A 321 5.67 -22.35 -29.76
N LEU A 322 5.57 -22.38 -28.43
CA LEU A 322 4.41 -22.88 -27.69
C LEU A 322 3.71 -21.70 -26.99
N THR A 323 2.40 -21.62 -27.15
CA THR A 323 1.54 -20.56 -26.59
C THR A 323 0.26 -21.16 -26.01
N ALA A 324 -0.53 -20.35 -25.30
CA ALA A 324 -1.84 -20.73 -24.76
C ALA A 324 -1.84 -22.10 -24.01
N PRO A 325 -1.00 -22.28 -22.98
CA PRO A 325 -0.96 -23.53 -22.23
C PRO A 325 -2.31 -23.78 -21.52
N SER A 326 -2.82 -25.01 -21.58
CA SER A 326 -4.07 -25.37 -20.90
C SER A 326 -3.96 -25.35 -19.37
N HIS A 327 -2.75 -25.44 -18.84
CA HIS A 327 -2.44 -25.35 -17.41
C HIS A 327 -1.39 -24.24 -17.20
N THR A 328 -1.68 -23.30 -16.30
CA THR A 328 -0.85 -22.11 -16.09
C THR A 328 0.07 -22.21 -14.87
N HIS A 329 -0.01 -23.30 -14.09
CA HIS A 329 0.81 -23.55 -12.90
C HIS A 329 1.67 -24.79 -13.13
N GLY A 330 2.84 -24.83 -12.50
CA GLY A 330 3.79 -25.94 -12.62
C GLY A 330 3.35 -27.22 -11.95
N THR A 331 2.40 -27.16 -11.00
CA THR A 331 1.85 -28.34 -10.33
C THR A 331 0.44 -28.64 -10.84
N ILE A 332 0.19 -29.91 -11.19
CA ILE A 332 -1.10 -30.40 -11.66
C ILE A 332 -1.55 -31.57 -10.80
N LEU A 333 -2.72 -31.43 -10.19
CA LEU A 333 -3.34 -32.50 -9.40
C LEU A 333 -4.19 -33.41 -10.30
N THR A 334 -3.96 -34.73 -10.21
CA THR A 334 -4.74 -35.74 -10.94
C THR A 334 -5.24 -36.84 -10.00
N LYS A 335 -6.10 -37.71 -10.51
CA LYS A 335 -6.53 -38.93 -9.81
C LYS A 335 -5.83 -40.14 -10.40
N LEU A 336 -5.64 -41.16 -9.58
CA LEU A 336 -5.08 -42.43 -10.01
C LEU A 336 -5.81 -42.97 -11.25
N ARG A 337 -5.06 -43.40 -12.28
CA ARG A 337 -5.56 -43.95 -13.56
C ARG A 337 -6.49 -43.02 -14.35
N GLN A 338 -6.56 -41.73 -14.00
CA GLN A 338 -7.26 -40.74 -14.80
C GLN A 338 -6.32 -40.15 -15.85
N TYR A 339 -6.77 -40.12 -17.11
CA TYR A 339 -6.06 -39.38 -18.15
C TYR A 339 -6.12 -37.86 -17.90
N LEU A 340 -4.96 -37.25 -17.89
CA LEU A 340 -4.72 -35.81 -17.88
C LEU A 340 -4.36 -35.37 -19.31
N TYR A 341 -4.93 -34.26 -19.76
CA TYR A 341 -4.69 -33.70 -21.08
C TYR A 341 -4.11 -32.30 -20.96
N ILE A 342 -2.89 -32.11 -21.45
CA ILE A 342 -2.16 -30.85 -21.41
C ILE A 342 -2.02 -30.33 -22.84
N GLY A 343 -2.53 -29.13 -23.09
CA GLY A 343 -2.68 -28.57 -24.44
C GLY A 343 -1.86 -27.31 -24.64
N PHE A 344 -1.37 -27.09 -25.86
CA PHE A 344 -0.68 -25.88 -26.30
C PHE A 344 -1.02 -25.54 -27.76
N THR A 345 -0.95 -24.26 -28.11
CA THR A 345 -0.99 -23.79 -29.50
C THR A 345 0.42 -23.56 -30.02
N LEU A 346 0.73 -24.13 -31.18
CA LEU A 346 2.03 -24.03 -31.84
C LEU A 346 2.05 -22.84 -32.81
N THR A 347 3.03 -21.96 -32.67
CA THR A 347 3.23 -20.82 -33.60
C THR A 347 4.11 -21.21 -34.80
N LYS A 348 4.93 -22.25 -34.65
CA LYS A 348 5.82 -22.80 -35.69
C LYS A 348 5.79 -24.33 -35.69
N LYS A 349 6.31 -24.94 -36.76
CA LYS A 349 6.41 -26.40 -36.86
C LYS A 349 7.55 -26.89 -35.96
N LEU A 350 7.23 -27.73 -34.97
CA LEU A 350 8.18 -28.25 -33.99
C LEU A 350 8.11 -29.77 -33.92
N PHE A 351 9.25 -30.39 -33.61
CA PHE A 351 9.29 -31.76 -33.10
C PHE A 351 9.28 -31.68 -31.58
N ILE A 352 8.26 -32.29 -30.98
CA ILE A 352 8.08 -32.32 -29.52
C ILE A 352 8.40 -33.74 -29.04
N ARG A 353 8.99 -33.86 -27.85
CA ARG A 353 9.11 -35.12 -27.10
C ARG A 353 8.67 -34.88 -25.68
N SER A 354 7.78 -35.74 -25.17
CA SER A 354 7.28 -35.69 -23.80
C SER A 354 7.76 -36.92 -23.04
N GLU A 355 8.21 -36.74 -21.80
CA GLU A 355 8.77 -37.81 -20.96
C GLU A 355 8.19 -37.70 -19.56
N LEU A 356 7.69 -38.82 -19.01
CA LEU A 356 7.24 -38.90 -17.62
C LEU A 356 8.31 -39.56 -16.76
N ILE A 357 8.60 -38.95 -15.61
CA ILE A 357 9.65 -39.38 -14.68
C ILE A 357 9.01 -39.56 -13.30
N GLY A 358 9.36 -40.63 -12.60
CA GLY A 358 8.93 -40.89 -11.23
C GLY A 358 10.08 -41.49 -10.42
N ASN A 359 10.14 -41.19 -9.12
CA ASN A 359 11.26 -41.61 -8.26
C ASN A 359 11.46 -43.13 -8.17
N LYS A 360 10.39 -43.90 -8.37
CA LYS A 360 10.38 -45.37 -8.20
C LYS A 360 10.50 -46.14 -9.52
N TYR A 361 10.50 -45.45 -10.67
CA TYR A 361 10.41 -46.07 -11.99
C TYR A 361 11.60 -45.70 -12.86
N LYS A 362 11.95 -46.58 -13.82
CA LYS A 362 12.86 -46.22 -14.91
C LYS A 362 12.06 -45.47 -15.99
N SER A 363 12.66 -44.48 -16.67
CA SER A 363 11.96 -43.70 -17.71
C SER A 363 11.27 -44.57 -18.77
N SER A 364 11.92 -45.67 -19.19
CA SER A 364 11.37 -46.60 -20.20
C SER A 364 10.07 -47.31 -19.79
N GLU A 365 9.82 -47.46 -18.49
CA GLU A 365 8.59 -48.07 -17.97
C GLU A 365 7.42 -47.09 -17.99
N LEU A 366 7.73 -45.78 -18.00
CA LEU A 366 6.76 -44.71 -17.98
C LEU A 366 6.34 -44.23 -19.38
N ASP A 367 7.10 -44.60 -20.42
CA ASP A 367 6.82 -44.22 -21.82
C ASP A 367 5.40 -44.61 -22.27
N GLN A 368 4.89 -45.75 -21.82
CA GLN A 368 3.53 -46.21 -22.16
C GLN A 368 2.41 -45.33 -21.57
N TYR A 369 2.73 -44.48 -20.58
CA TYR A 369 1.75 -43.62 -19.90
C TYR A 369 1.73 -42.19 -20.43
N VAL A 370 2.55 -41.89 -21.45
CA VAL A 370 2.57 -40.59 -22.13
C VAL A 370 2.32 -40.80 -23.62
N ASP A 371 1.34 -40.09 -24.13
CA ASP A 371 1.09 -39.99 -25.56
C ASP A 371 0.99 -38.53 -25.97
N GLN A 372 1.40 -38.19 -27.19
CA GLN A 372 1.38 -36.82 -27.68
C GLN A 372 0.90 -36.76 -29.12
N ARG A 373 0.03 -35.80 -29.41
CA ARG A 373 -0.55 -35.61 -30.74
C ARG A 373 -0.50 -34.14 -31.12
N ILE A 374 -0.12 -33.87 -32.36
CA ILE A 374 -0.18 -32.55 -32.97
C ILE A 374 -1.22 -32.58 -34.09
N THR A 375 -2.28 -31.78 -33.99
CA THR A 375 -3.33 -31.65 -35.02
C THR A 375 -3.66 -30.17 -35.20
N ASN A 376 -3.70 -29.65 -36.43
CA ASN A 376 -4.05 -28.24 -36.72
C ASN A 376 -3.30 -27.20 -35.86
N ARG A 377 -1.98 -27.40 -35.66
CA ARG A 377 -1.14 -26.57 -34.77
C ARG A 377 -1.51 -26.60 -33.29
N GLU A 378 -2.35 -27.53 -32.85
CA GLU A 378 -2.59 -27.80 -31.45
C GLU A 378 -1.82 -29.04 -31.02
N LEU A 379 -1.00 -28.89 -29.98
CA LEU A 379 -0.33 -29.99 -29.29
C LEU A 379 -1.19 -30.41 -28.11
N VAL A 380 -1.49 -31.71 -28.01
CA VAL A 380 -2.12 -32.32 -26.83
C VAL A 380 -1.23 -33.45 -26.34
N VAL A 381 -0.79 -33.34 -25.09
CA VAL A 381 -0.06 -34.36 -24.36
C VAL A 381 -1.02 -35.04 -23.39
N LYS A 382 -1.22 -36.34 -23.59
CA LYS A 382 -2.07 -37.20 -22.78
C LYS A 382 -1.18 -37.97 -21.81
N VAL A 383 -1.43 -37.83 -20.51
CA VAL A 383 -0.64 -38.44 -19.45
C VAL A 383 -1.55 -39.22 -18.50
N MET A 384 -1.09 -40.37 -18.02
CA MET A 384 -1.70 -41.09 -16.91
C MET A 384 -0.63 -41.38 -15.85
N VAL A 385 -0.96 -41.28 -14.58
CA VAL A 385 -0.05 -41.72 -13.51
C VAL A 385 -0.36 -43.18 -13.13
N PRO A 386 0.67 -44.04 -13.01
CA PRO A 386 0.48 -45.47 -12.78
C PRO A 386 0.06 -45.81 -11.34
N GLU A 387 0.57 -45.06 -10.36
CA GLU A 387 0.32 -45.22 -8.93
C GLU A 387 0.19 -43.85 -8.24
N ASP A 388 -0.13 -43.87 -6.94
CA ASP A 388 -0.16 -42.66 -6.12
C ASP A 388 1.28 -42.17 -5.83
N GLY A 389 1.50 -40.88 -6.05
CA GLY A 389 2.75 -40.18 -5.81
C GLY A 389 2.95 -38.95 -6.69
N GLU A 390 4.19 -38.47 -6.71
CA GLU A 390 4.63 -37.33 -7.52
C GLU A 390 5.41 -37.79 -8.76
N PHE A 391 5.06 -37.26 -9.91
CA PHE A 391 5.68 -37.54 -11.21
C PHE A 391 5.99 -36.24 -11.94
N ALA A 392 7.07 -36.21 -12.72
CA ALA A 392 7.45 -35.06 -13.54
C ALA A 392 7.17 -35.33 -15.01
N LEU A 393 6.38 -34.49 -15.66
CA LEU A 393 6.27 -34.46 -17.10
C LEU A 393 7.24 -33.41 -17.64
N ARG A 394 8.22 -33.84 -18.44
CA ARG A 394 9.17 -32.96 -19.13
C ARG A 394 8.86 -32.92 -20.62
N MET A 395 8.90 -31.74 -21.20
CA MET A 395 8.66 -31.56 -22.63
C MET A 395 9.87 -30.89 -23.27
N TYR A 396 10.31 -31.48 -24.37
CA TYR A 396 11.42 -30.99 -25.17
C TYR A 396 10.91 -30.58 -26.54
N ALA A 397 11.51 -29.52 -27.10
CA ALA A 397 11.21 -29.05 -28.44
C ALA A 397 12.49 -28.86 -29.26
N ARG A 398 12.36 -29.08 -30.58
CA ARG A 398 13.36 -28.68 -31.59
C ARG A 398 12.67 -28.28 -32.88
N GLU A 399 13.25 -27.34 -33.62
CA GLU A 399 12.70 -26.89 -34.90
C GLU A 399 13.01 -27.86 -36.04
N THR A 400 14.22 -28.42 -36.06
CA THR A 400 14.67 -29.36 -37.08
C THR A 400 15.31 -30.58 -36.42
N LYS A 401 15.30 -31.72 -37.13
CA LYS A 401 15.93 -32.97 -36.62
C LYS A 401 17.44 -32.83 -36.37
N LYS A 402 18.09 -31.81 -36.97
CA LYS A 402 19.54 -31.56 -36.82
C LYS A 402 19.88 -30.75 -35.57
N LEU A 403 18.93 -29.99 -35.02
CA LEU A 403 19.14 -29.21 -33.80
C LEU A 403 18.96 -30.08 -32.55
N PRO A 404 19.69 -29.78 -31.46
CA PRO A 404 19.50 -30.46 -30.19
C PRO A 404 18.08 -30.20 -29.65
N GLU A 405 17.56 -31.16 -28.88
CA GLU A 405 16.31 -30.99 -28.15
C GLU A 405 16.54 -30.11 -26.92
N GLU A 406 15.75 -29.05 -26.77
CA GLU A 406 15.80 -28.16 -25.61
C GLU A 406 14.63 -28.45 -24.67
N ASN A 407 14.88 -28.44 -23.36
CA ASN A 407 13.82 -28.57 -22.35
C ASN A 407 13.04 -27.25 -22.28
N VAL A 408 11.76 -27.27 -22.67
CA VAL A 408 10.95 -26.05 -22.80
C VAL A 408 9.97 -25.84 -21.66
N ILE A 409 9.47 -26.92 -21.04
CA ILE A 409 8.54 -26.85 -19.91
C ILE A 409 8.53 -28.15 -19.12
N ASN A 410 8.34 -28.05 -17.80
CA ASN A 410 8.15 -29.19 -16.90
C ASN A 410 6.88 -29.00 -16.07
N TYR A 411 6.15 -30.08 -15.76
CA TYR A 411 5.02 -30.08 -14.82
C TYR A 411 5.20 -31.16 -13.76
N LEU A 412 4.92 -30.82 -12.50
CA LEU A 412 4.82 -31.77 -11.40
C LEU A 412 3.38 -32.27 -11.34
N ILE A 413 3.15 -33.52 -11.70
CA ILE A 413 1.87 -34.19 -11.62
C ILE A 413 1.84 -34.95 -10.30
N THR A 414 0.85 -34.65 -9.46
CA THR A 414 0.70 -35.31 -8.15
C THR A 414 -0.69 -35.92 -8.04
N THR A 415 -0.80 -37.08 -7.39
CA THR A 415 -2.08 -37.67 -6.96
C THR A 415 -2.47 -37.23 -5.56
N ASP A 416 -1.45 -36.93 -4.75
CA ASP A 416 -1.60 -36.41 -3.40
C ASP A 416 -1.73 -34.91 -3.46
N ASP A 417 -2.68 -34.38 -2.71
CA ASP A 417 -2.89 -32.95 -2.57
C ASP A 417 -1.67 -32.36 -1.84
N PRO A 418 -0.81 -31.56 -2.50
CA PRO A 418 0.43 -31.05 -1.90
C PRO A 418 0.19 -30.06 -0.75
N ALA A 419 -1.08 -29.78 -0.41
CA ALA A 419 -1.49 -28.91 0.68
C ALA A 419 -1.83 -29.64 2.00
N GLY A 420 -1.57 -30.94 2.13
CA GLY A 420 -2.16 -31.72 3.24
C GLY A 420 -3.69 -31.76 3.09
N PRO A 421 -4.48 -32.07 4.14
CA PRO A 421 -5.92 -32.22 3.98
C PRO A 421 -6.56 -30.90 3.49
N ARG A 422 -6.84 -30.92 2.17
CA ARG A 422 -7.51 -29.93 1.31
C ARG A 422 -6.64 -28.77 0.82
N THR A 423 -6.25 -28.82 -0.46
CA THR A 423 -6.74 -27.94 -1.54
C THR A 423 -6.37 -28.47 -2.95
N TYR A 424 -7.20 -29.33 -3.57
CA TYR A 424 -7.91 -29.12 -4.85
C TYR A 424 -8.74 -30.37 -5.24
N ARG A 425 -9.79 -30.65 -4.48
CA ARG A 425 -10.75 -31.72 -4.81
C ARG A 425 -11.53 -31.35 -6.09
N LYS A 426 -11.50 -32.20 -7.13
CA LYS A 426 -12.50 -32.14 -8.22
C LYS A 426 -13.89 -32.29 -7.61
N GLU A 427 -14.73 -31.27 -7.81
CA GLU A 427 -16.08 -31.23 -7.25
C GLU A 427 -16.85 -32.50 -7.60
N ASN A 428 -17.31 -33.22 -6.57
CA ASN A 428 -18.20 -34.35 -6.77
C ASN A 428 -19.55 -33.86 -7.34
N ALA A 429 -20.41 -34.78 -7.79
CA ALA A 429 -21.70 -34.41 -8.41
C ALA A 429 -22.56 -33.51 -7.50
N PHE A 430 -22.49 -33.74 -6.18
CA PHE A 430 -23.18 -32.93 -5.17
C PHE A 430 -22.60 -31.50 -5.07
N GLU A 431 -21.29 -31.35 -5.04
CA GLU A 431 -20.58 -30.05 -4.97
C GLU A 431 -20.77 -29.25 -6.26
N LYS A 432 -20.76 -29.92 -7.42
CA LYS A 432 -21.06 -29.30 -8.72
C LYS A 432 -22.52 -28.82 -8.80
N ASN A 433 -23.45 -29.59 -8.25
CA ASN A 433 -24.86 -29.17 -8.17
C ASN A 433 -25.02 -27.99 -7.20
N LEU A 434 -24.32 -27.99 -6.07
CA LEU A 434 -24.32 -26.90 -5.11
C LEU A 434 -23.73 -25.61 -5.72
N ARG A 435 -22.65 -25.70 -6.51
CA ARG A 435 -22.11 -24.55 -7.25
C ARG A 435 -23.11 -24.04 -8.28
N LYS A 436 -23.77 -24.93 -9.04
CA LYS A 436 -24.84 -24.54 -9.98
C LYS A 436 -26.00 -23.85 -9.26
N GLU A 437 -26.42 -24.35 -8.10
CA GLU A 437 -27.44 -23.73 -7.26
C GLU A 437 -27.00 -22.33 -6.81
N LEU A 438 -25.77 -22.17 -6.32
CA LEU A 438 -25.22 -20.86 -5.92
C LEU A 438 -25.20 -19.86 -7.08
N VAL A 439 -24.78 -20.29 -8.28
CA VAL A 439 -24.76 -19.45 -9.49
C VAL A 439 -26.17 -19.07 -9.92
N THR A 440 -27.11 -20.02 -9.87
CA THR A 440 -28.53 -19.79 -10.24
C THR A 440 -29.19 -18.81 -9.28
N LEU A 441 -29.01 -19.01 -7.97
CA LEU A 441 -29.50 -18.10 -6.95
C LEU A 441 -28.89 -16.70 -7.10
N THR A 442 -27.60 -16.61 -7.42
CA THR A 442 -26.90 -15.32 -7.65
C THR A 442 -27.58 -14.48 -8.74
N GLN A 443 -28.19 -15.12 -9.73
CA GLN A 443 -28.89 -14.45 -10.82
C GLN A 443 -30.36 -14.15 -10.49
N GLN A 444 -31.04 -15.08 -9.82
CA GLN A 444 -32.50 -15.09 -9.73
C GLN A 444 -33.08 -14.63 -8.39
N THR A 445 -32.39 -14.86 -7.27
CA THR A 445 -32.99 -14.56 -5.96
C THR A 445 -33.08 -13.06 -5.69
N LYS A 446 -34.14 -12.71 -4.98
CA LYS A 446 -34.39 -11.38 -4.40
C LYS A 446 -34.26 -11.40 -2.88
N ASP A 447 -34.12 -12.57 -2.25
CA ASP A 447 -34.02 -12.71 -0.80
C ASP A 447 -32.55 -12.84 -0.37
N PRO A 448 -32.03 -11.91 0.48
CA PRO A 448 -30.68 -12.03 1.02
C PRO A 448 -30.48 -13.23 1.95
N ASP A 449 -31.53 -13.74 2.62
CA ASP A 449 -31.40 -14.82 3.59
C ASP A 449 -31.21 -16.19 2.90
N GLU A 450 -31.84 -16.40 1.74
CA GLU A 450 -31.56 -17.55 0.86
C GLU A 450 -30.11 -17.53 0.34
N MET A 451 -29.61 -16.33 0.00
CA MET A 451 -28.22 -16.17 -0.44
C MET A 451 -27.22 -16.44 0.68
N ASP A 452 -27.50 -15.98 1.90
CA ASP A 452 -26.68 -16.27 3.09
C ASP A 452 -26.62 -17.78 3.34
N LYS A 453 -27.75 -18.49 3.26
CA LYS A 453 -27.79 -19.97 3.38
C LYS A 453 -27.00 -20.69 2.29
N ALA A 454 -27.09 -20.23 1.04
CA ALA A 454 -26.34 -20.83 -0.07
C ALA A 454 -24.82 -20.61 0.06
N ILE A 455 -24.41 -19.40 0.46
CA ILE A 455 -23.01 -19.07 0.75
C ILE A 455 -22.49 -19.88 1.94
N GLU A 456 -23.27 -20.01 3.02
CA GLU A 456 -22.90 -20.80 4.20
C GLU A 456 -22.72 -22.28 3.86
N ARG A 457 -23.62 -22.87 3.05
CA ARG A 457 -23.47 -24.25 2.56
C ARG A 457 -22.21 -24.42 1.72
N PHE A 458 -21.89 -23.44 0.88
CA PHE A 458 -20.69 -23.43 0.04
C PHE A 458 -19.39 -23.28 0.87
N ASP A 459 -19.38 -22.36 1.84
CA ASP A 459 -18.26 -22.10 2.76
C ASP A 459 -18.05 -23.30 3.71
N LYS A 460 -19.13 -23.94 4.22
CA LYS A 460 -19.06 -25.13 5.10
C LYS A 460 -18.37 -26.32 4.44
N LEU A 461 -18.46 -26.43 3.11
CA LEU A 461 -17.79 -27.48 2.33
C LEU A 461 -16.38 -27.08 1.88
N ALA A 462 -15.94 -25.86 2.18
CA ALA A 462 -14.64 -25.30 1.79
C ALA A 462 -14.35 -25.44 0.28
N LEU A 463 -15.37 -25.20 -0.55
CA LEU A 463 -15.22 -25.26 -2.00
C LEU A 463 -14.38 -24.09 -2.52
N GLU A 464 -13.51 -24.39 -3.46
CA GLU A 464 -12.60 -23.44 -4.10
C GLU A 464 -13.35 -22.31 -4.82
N ASP A 465 -12.98 -21.04 -4.62
CA ASP A 465 -13.65 -19.91 -5.28
C ASP A 465 -13.14 -19.69 -6.71
N LYS A 466 -13.89 -20.22 -7.69
CA LYS A 466 -13.69 -19.96 -9.13
C LYS A 466 -14.22 -18.59 -9.60
N GLY A 467 -14.50 -17.68 -8.65
CA GLY A 467 -15.12 -16.37 -8.88
C GLY A 467 -16.64 -16.35 -8.63
N ASP A 468 -17.27 -17.51 -8.41
CA ASP A 468 -18.71 -17.63 -8.14
C ASP A 468 -19.06 -17.15 -6.73
N LEU A 469 -18.23 -17.48 -5.73
CA LEU A 469 -18.46 -17.09 -4.34
C LEU A 469 -18.27 -15.59 -4.17
N LYS A 470 -17.27 -15.00 -4.84
CA LYS A 470 -17.09 -13.54 -4.91
C LYS A 470 -18.30 -12.82 -5.52
N LYS A 471 -18.90 -13.38 -6.57
CA LYS A 471 -20.13 -12.86 -7.20
C LYS A 471 -21.34 -13.01 -6.27
N ALA A 472 -21.52 -14.17 -5.65
CA ALA A 472 -22.60 -14.44 -4.70
C ALA A 472 -22.53 -13.53 -3.47
N LYS A 473 -21.35 -13.37 -2.85
CA LYS A 473 -21.13 -12.45 -1.72
C LYS A 473 -21.44 -11.00 -2.11
N SER A 474 -21.02 -10.57 -3.29
CA SER A 474 -21.35 -9.24 -3.80
C SER A 474 -22.86 -9.06 -4.02
N ARG A 475 -23.54 -10.07 -4.58
CA ARG A 475 -25.00 -10.04 -4.78
C ARG A 475 -25.76 -10.01 -3.46
N ARG A 476 -25.35 -10.83 -2.48
CA ARG A 476 -25.90 -10.81 -1.11
C ARG A 476 -25.82 -9.43 -0.50
N ASP A 477 -24.63 -8.80 -0.53
CA ASP A 477 -24.43 -7.47 0.06
C ASP A 477 -25.37 -6.43 -0.55
N PHE A 478 -25.54 -6.48 -1.88
CA PHE A 478 -26.50 -5.63 -2.57
C PHE A 478 -27.95 -5.88 -2.12
N LEU A 479 -28.38 -7.15 -2.04
CA LEU A 479 -29.75 -7.50 -1.63
C LEU A 479 -30.03 -7.10 -0.17
N LYS A 480 -29.04 -7.22 0.71
CA LYS A 480 -29.16 -6.86 2.13
C LYS A 480 -29.33 -5.35 2.32
N ILE A 481 -28.50 -4.54 1.65
CA ILE A 481 -28.64 -3.07 1.68
C ILE A 481 -29.98 -2.65 1.09
N ARG A 482 -30.43 -3.30 0.01
CA ARG A 482 -31.74 -3.04 -0.59
C ARG A 482 -32.90 -3.40 0.35
N LYS A 483 -32.84 -4.53 1.05
CA LYS A 483 -33.84 -4.97 2.04
C LYS A 483 -33.87 -4.01 3.23
N ASP A 484 -32.72 -3.71 3.82
CA ASP A 484 -32.59 -2.77 4.93
C ASP A 484 -33.18 -1.38 4.58
N LEU A 485 -32.91 -0.89 3.37
CA LEU A 485 -33.45 0.38 2.89
C LEU A 485 -34.98 0.34 2.69
N THR A 486 -35.50 -0.77 2.19
CA THR A 486 -36.94 -0.96 1.98
C THR A 486 -37.67 -1.07 3.33
N ASP A 487 -37.14 -1.88 4.25
CA ASP A 487 -37.69 -2.06 5.59
C ASP A 487 -37.67 -0.74 6.38
N ALA A 488 -36.58 0.03 6.27
CA ALA A 488 -36.50 1.36 6.90
C ALA A 488 -37.54 2.33 6.32
N THR A 489 -37.77 2.27 5.01
CA THR A 489 -38.81 3.09 4.33
C THR A 489 -40.21 2.74 4.83
N VAL A 490 -40.51 1.45 5.01
CA VAL A 490 -41.81 0.98 5.54
C VAL A 490 -41.99 1.39 7.00
N ARG A 491 -40.93 1.31 7.82
CA ARG A 491 -40.99 1.66 9.25
C ARG A 491 -41.19 3.15 9.52
N ARG A 492 -40.93 4.04 8.54
CA ARG A 492 -41.10 5.49 8.63
C ARG A 492 -40.53 6.11 9.92
N HIS A 493 -39.38 5.61 10.37
CA HIS A 493 -38.70 6.09 11.57
C HIS A 493 -37.38 6.75 11.20
N TYR A 494 -37.13 7.96 11.72
CA TYR A 494 -36.04 8.83 11.25
C TYR A 494 -34.66 8.17 11.38
N GLY A 495 -34.31 7.64 12.56
CA GLY A 495 -32.98 7.07 12.81
C GLY A 495 -32.67 5.83 11.97
N THR A 496 -33.67 4.98 11.71
CA THR A 496 -33.50 3.77 10.89
C THR A 496 -33.41 4.11 9.40
N LEU A 497 -34.18 5.10 8.94
CA LEU A 497 -34.10 5.67 7.60
C LEU A 497 -32.74 6.29 7.31
N ASP A 498 -32.27 7.19 8.18
CA ASP A 498 -31.01 7.90 7.98
C ASP A 498 -29.82 6.93 7.94
N THR A 499 -29.81 5.96 8.87
CA THR A 499 -28.79 4.92 8.90
C THR A 499 -28.79 4.05 7.63
N ALA A 500 -29.97 3.67 7.12
CA ALA A 500 -30.07 2.85 5.91
C ALA A 500 -29.67 3.62 4.64
N ILE A 501 -30.06 4.89 4.53
CA ILE A 501 -29.69 5.79 3.42
C ILE A 501 -28.18 6.02 3.40
N LYS A 502 -27.57 6.32 4.56
CA LYS A 502 -26.13 6.50 4.68
C LYS A 502 -25.37 5.25 4.24
N LYS A 503 -25.78 4.07 4.73
CA LYS A 503 -25.19 2.78 4.29
C LYS A 503 -25.34 2.54 2.79
N ALA A 504 -26.45 2.95 2.18
CA ALA A 504 -26.65 2.80 0.74
C ALA A 504 -25.71 3.70 -0.07
N ARG A 505 -25.54 4.97 0.33
CA ARG A 505 -24.67 5.97 -0.31
C ARG A 505 -23.18 5.66 -0.16
N GLU A 506 -22.75 5.20 1.00
CA GLU A 506 -21.34 4.80 1.24
C GLU A 506 -20.99 3.46 0.58
N SER A 507 -21.96 2.73 0.04
CA SER A 507 -21.73 1.45 -0.61
C SER A 507 -21.32 1.60 -2.07
N LYS A 508 -20.52 0.65 -2.56
CA LYS A 508 -20.16 0.48 -3.98
C LYS A 508 -21.36 0.23 -4.92
N TYR A 509 -22.59 0.17 -4.39
CA TYR A 509 -23.82 -0.09 -5.15
C TYR A 509 -24.72 1.15 -5.28
N GLU A 510 -24.28 2.33 -4.84
CA GLU A 510 -25.03 3.60 -4.88
C GLU A 510 -25.72 3.82 -6.25
N ALA A 511 -24.98 3.67 -7.35
CA ALA A 511 -25.50 3.84 -8.71
C ALA A 511 -26.69 2.92 -9.02
N LYS A 512 -26.70 1.68 -8.50
CA LYS A 512 -27.80 0.71 -8.69
C LYS A 512 -28.96 0.93 -7.72
N LEU A 513 -28.74 1.61 -6.60
CA LEU A 513 -29.73 1.89 -5.55
C LEU A 513 -30.31 3.31 -5.61
N LYS A 514 -29.86 4.16 -6.55
CA LYS A 514 -30.24 5.57 -6.68
C LYS A 514 -31.74 5.83 -6.55
N ASN A 515 -32.57 5.08 -7.28
CA ASN A 515 -34.02 5.27 -7.28
C ASN A 515 -34.66 4.91 -5.93
N THR A 516 -34.21 3.82 -5.29
CA THR A 516 -34.72 3.39 -3.99
C THR A 516 -34.26 4.34 -2.88
N THR A 517 -33.03 4.85 -2.98
CA THR A 517 -32.44 5.79 -2.01
C THR A 517 -33.17 7.13 -2.06
N LYS A 518 -33.51 7.62 -3.26
CA LYS A 518 -34.31 8.84 -3.43
C LYS A 518 -35.67 8.74 -2.73
N LYS A 519 -36.39 7.62 -2.90
CA LYS A 519 -37.68 7.39 -2.23
C LYS A 519 -37.55 7.36 -0.70
N ALA A 520 -36.50 6.71 -0.18
CA ALA A 520 -36.26 6.67 1.26
C ALA A 520 -35.94 8.07 1.83
N GLU A 521 -35.24 8.92 1.08
CA GLU A 521 -34.94 10.31 1.47
C GLU A 521 -36.19 11.19 1.51
N GLU A 522 -37.08 11.04 0.55
CA GLU A 522 -38.39 11.72 0.53
C GLU A 522 -39.18 11.39 1.81
N VAL A 523 -39.26 10.11 2.17
CA VAL A 523 -39.93 9.66 3.40
C VAL A 523 -39.20 10.12 4.66
N ARG A 524 -37.87 10.12 4.68
CA ARG A 524 -37.09 10.62 5.84
C ARG A 524 -37.36 12.11 6.08
N ASN A 525 -37.41 12.90 5.02
CA ASN A 525 -37.65 14.34 5.13
C ASN A 525 -39.10 14.64 5.56
N GLU A 526 -40.07 13.85 5.08
CA GLU A 526 -41.46 13.88 5.56
C GLU A 526 -41.52 13.61 7.07
N VAL A 527 -40.92 12.51 7.54
CA VAL A 527 -40.91 12.13 8.97
C VAL A 527 -40.18 13.16 9.83
N TYR A 528 -39.05 13.69 9.35
CA TYR A 528 -38.29 14.74 10.04
C TYR A 528 -39.09 16.04 10.17
N SER A 529 -39.82 16.41 9.12
CA SER A 529 -40.69 17.59 9.15
C SER A 529 -41.79 17.43 10.20
N THR A 530 -42.49 16.31 10.24
CA THR A 530 -43.53 16.05 11.26
C THR A 530 -42.96 16.07 12.69
N TRP A 531 -41.76 15.52 12.91
CA TRP A 531 -41.14 15.39 14.23
C TRP A 531 -40.70 16.72 14.88
N ILE A 532 -40.39 17.75 14.07
CA ILE A 532 -39.92 19.05 14.55
C ILE A 532 -40.99 20.15 14.42
N HIS A 533 -41.93 20.02 13.47
CA HIS A 533 -42.99 21.00 13.26
C HIS A 533 -43.87 21.23 14.50
N GLU A 534 -44.22 20.19 15.28
CA GLU A 534 -45.06 20.36 16.47
C GLU A 534 -44.43 21.29 17.54
N ILE A 535 -43.10 21.35 17.61
CA ILE A 535 -42.37 22.23 18.55
C ILE A 535 -42.16 23.62 17.95
N LEU A 536 -41.89 23.71 16.64
CA LEU A 536 -41.61 24.97 15.96
C LEU A 536 -42.87 25.78 15.63
N GLU A 537 -44.04 25.13 15.51
CA GLU A 537 -45.34 25.77 15.30
C GLU A 537 -46.05 26.16 16.60
N MET A 538 -45.46 25.87 17.77
CA MET A 538 -46.00 26.34 19.03
C MET A 538 -46.10 27.88 19.01
N LYS A 539 -47.27 28.41 19.39
CA LYS A 539 -47.45 29.86 19.51
C LYS A 539 -46.41 30.40 20.50
N PRO A 540 -45.70 31.51 20.20
CA PRO A 540 -44.72 32.09 21.11
C PRO A 540 -45.28 32.38 22.52
N SER A 541 -46.58 32.67 22.61
CA SER A 541 -47.32 32.81 23.87
C SER A 541 -47.35 31.55 24.74
N THR A 542 -47.36 30.36 24.13
CA THR A 542 -47.41 29.07 24.82
C THR A 542 -46.06 28.74 25.45
N VAL A 543 -44.93 29.10 24.81
CA VAL A 543 -43.59 28.93 25.40
C VAL A 543 -43.31 30.02 26.45
N ALA A 544 -43.90 31.21 26.29
CA ALA A 544 -43.79 32.29 27.28
C ALA A 544 -44.47 31.94 28.62
N GLU A 545 -45.50 31.09 28.63
CA GLU A 545 -46.14 30.55 29.84
C GLU A 545 -45.12 29.95 30.80
N LEU A 546 -44.15 29.19 30.28
CA LEU A 546 -43.12 28.55 31.08
C LEU A 546 -42.25 29.55 31.87
N LYS A 547 -42.15 30.80 31.41
CA LYS A 547 -41.41 31.88 32.10
C LYS A 547 -42.20 32.51 33.25
N THR A 548 -43.50 32.23 33.36
CA THR A 548 -44.37 32.84 34.38
C THR A 548 -44.38 32.08 35.71
N TYR A 549 -43.92 30.82 35.72
CA TYR A 549 -43.84 30.02 36.93
C TYR A 549 -42.72 30.54 37.85
N LYS A 550 -43.08 30.93 39.08
CA LYS A 550 -42.12 31.17 40.15
C LYS A 550 -41.66 29.86 40.79
N ASN A 551 -42.63 28.96 41.07
CA ASN A 551 -42.41 27.62 41.60
C ASN A 551 -43.15 26.60 40.72
N PRO A 552 -42.50 25.97 39.73
CA PRO A 552 -43.18 25.02 38.85
C PRO A 552 -43.48 23.70 39.58
N PRO A 553 -44.55 22.99 39.17
CA PRO A 553 -44.72 21.58 39.50
C PRO A 553 -43.46 20.76 39.12
N SER A 554 -43.13 19.75 39.93
CA SER A 554 -41.97 18.86 39.70
C SER A 554 -41.94 18.30 38.28
N ALA A 555 -43.10 17.91 37.74
CA ALA A 555 -43.21 17.38 36.38
C ALA A 555 -42.78 18.38 35.28
N ILE A 556 -43.03 19.68 35.46
CA ILE A 556 -42.62 20.74 34.52
C ILE A 556 -41.12 21.03 34.70
N PHE A 557 -40.65 21.09 35.95
CA PHE A 557 -39.25 21.26 36.29
C PHE A 557 -38.38 20.16 35.67
N ASP A 558 -38.71 18.90 35.92
CA ASP A 558 -37.96 17.74 35.45
C ASP A 558 -37.96 17.62 33.92
N THR A 559 -39.09 17.95 33.29
CA THR A 559 -39.20 17.98 31.82
C THR A 559 -38.26 19.02 31.22
N MET A 560 -38.28 20.26 31.72
CA MET A 560 -37.43 21.33 31.19
C MET A 560 -35.95 21.10 31.52
N LYS A 561 -35.66 20.51 32.69
CA LYS A 561 -34.31 20.07 33.03
C LYS A 561 -33.79 19.02 32.05
N ALA A 562 -34.61 18.02 31.72
CA ALA A 562 -34.26 17.01 30.73
C ALA A 562 -34.01 17.61 29.34
N VAL A 563 -34.82 18.57 28.89
CA VAL A 563 -34.62 19.29 27.63
C VAL A 563 -33.26 19.99 27.59
N TYR A 564 -32.92 20.77 28.62
CA TYR A 564 -31.66 21.50 28.65
C TYR A 564 -30.43 20.60 28.84
N LEU A 565 -30.55 19.51 29.60
CA LEU A 565 -29.52 18.47 29.67
C LEU A 565 -29.21 17.90 28.28
N LEU A 566 -30.25 17.60 27.49
CA LEU A 566 -30.09 17.08 26.14
C LEU A 566 -29.52 18.13 25.17
N LEU A 567 -29.88 19.41 25.35
CA LEU A 567 -29.31 20.54 24.60
C LEU A 567 -27.88 20.94 25.04
N GLY A 568 -27.26 20.17 25.94
CA GLY A 568 -25.84 20.29 26.29
C GLY A 568 -25.53 21.09 27.56
N GLU A 569 -26.54 21.52 28.32
CA GLU A 569 -26.32 22.16 29.62
C GLU A 569 -25.76 21.16 30.63
N SER A 570 -24.83 21.62 31.46
CA SER A 570 -24.26 20.76 32.51
C SER A 570 -25.23 20.64 33.69
N ALA A 571 -25.42 19.43 34.23
CA ALA A 571 -26.28 19.18 35.40
C ALA A 571 -25.95 20.04 36.62
N ASN A 572 -24.69 20.50 36.73
CA ASN A 572 -24.25 21.40 37.80
C ASN A 572 -24.80 22.83 37.68
N MET A 573 -25.14 23.27 36.46
CA MET A 573 -25.60 24.62 36.16
C MET A 573 -27.13 24.73 36.13
N ILE A 574 -27.87 23.63 36.23
CA ILE A 574 -29.34 23.58 36.17
C ILE A 574 -29.91 22.76 37.34
N LYS A 575 -29.58 23.17 38.58
CA LYS A 575 -30.00 22.47 39.79
C LYS A 575 -31.36 22.94 40.30
N THR A 576 -31.66 24.22 40.12
CA THR A 576 -32.85 24.89 40.62
C THR A 576 -33.70 25.44 39.46
N TRP A 577 -34.94 25.83 39.74
CA TRP A 577 -35.77 26.43 38.70
C TRP A 577 -35.27 27.81 38.27
N GLU A 578 -34.64 28.55 39.17
CA GLU A 578 -34.03 29.85 38.87
C GLU A 578 -32.93 29.71 37.80
N ASP A 579 -32.15 28.63 37.86
CA ASP A 579 -31.15 28.29 36.85
C ASP A 579 -31.80 28.02 35.47
N ILE A 580 -32.86 27.21 35.46
CA ILE A 580 -33.61 26.88 34.23
C ILE A 580 -34.29 28.12 33.67
N HIS A 581 -34.84 28.99 34.51
CA HIS A 581 -35.50 30.23 34.13
C HIS A 581 -34.53 31.21 33.48
N SER A 582 -33.30 31.30 34.00
CA SER A 582 -32.21 32.10 33.42
C SER A 582 -31.91 31.67 31.97
N VAL A 583 -31.74 30.37 31.74
CA VAL A 583 -31.48 29.82 30.39
C VAL A 583 -32.72 29.90 29.49
N LEU A 584 -33.92 29.73 30.04
CA LEU A 584 -35.18 29.90 29.30
C LEU A 584 -35.42 31.33 28.85
N SER A 585 -34.86 32.31 29.57
CA SER A 585 -35.02 33.73 29.29
C SER A 585 -34.09 34.26 28.19
N THR A 586 -33.15 33.45 27.70
CA THR A 586 -32.24 33.83 26.60
C THR A 586 -32.99 34.06 25.28
N ILE A 587 -32.45 34.96 24.45
CA ILE A 587 -33.05 35.41 23.18
C ILE A 587 -32.02 35.19 22.05
N GLY A 588 -32.50 35.09 20.80
CA GLY A 588 -31.64 34.96 19.63
C GLY A 588 -31.18 33.52 19.40
N ASN A 589 -29.91 33.33 19.02
CA ASN A 589 -29.36 32.01 18.68
C ASN A 589 -29.36 31.03 19.88
N ASP A 590 -29.32 31.55 21.10
CA ASP A 590 -29.31 30.76 22.33
C ASP A 590 -30.71 30.50 22.91
N SER A 591 -31.76 30.99 22.24
CA SER A 591 -33.14 30.72 22.64
C SER A 591 -33.49 29.23 22.51
N LEU A 592 -34.36 28.74 23.38
CA LEU A 592 -34.78 27.33 23.42
C LEU A 592 -35.19 26.79 22.04
N LEU A 593 -36.04 27.51 21.31
CA LEU A 593 -36.54 27.07 20.01
C LEU A 593 -35.43 27.05 18.94
N GLN A 594 -34.50 28.00 18.95
CA GLN A 594 -33.36 27.99 18.02
C GLN A 594 -32.38 26.85 18.35
N ARG A 595 -32.10 26.62 19.63
CA ARG A 595 -31.26 25.49 20.08
C ARG A 595 -31.85 24.15 19.67
N ILE A 596 -33.16 23.97 19.80
CA ILE A 596 -33.87 22.77 19.31
C ILE A 596 -33.81 22.68 17.78
N LYS A 597 -33.99 23.79 17.06
CA LYS A 597 -33.91 23.83 15.58
C LYS A 597 -32.52 23.46 15.05
N THR A 598 -31.46 23.83 15.76
CA THR A 598 -30.07 23.54 15.39
C THR A 598 -29.49 22.29 16.06
N PHE A 599 -30.31 21.58 16.85
CA PHE A 599 -29.89 20.44 17.64
C PHE A 599 -29.42 19.26 16.78
N GLN A 600 -28.28 18.65 17.15
CA GLN A 600 -27.74 17.47 16.49
C GLN A 600 -27.57 16.33 17.49
N THR A 601 -28.10 15.16 17.17
CA THR A 601 -28.04 13.96 18.02
C THR A 601 -26.62 13.47 18.27
N SER A 602 -25.67 13.80 17.40
CA SER A 602 -24.24 13.48 17.53
C SER A 602 -23.54 14.18 18.71
N GLN A 603 -24.14 15.25 19.24
CA GLN A 603 -23.56 16.07 20.32
C GLN A 603 -24.02 15.62 21.72
N LEU A 604 -24.86 14.60 21.80
CA LEU A 604 -25.43 14.09 23.05
C LEU A 604 -24.41 13.33 23.88
N ARG A 605 -24.31 13.70 25.16
CA ARG A 605 -23.50 12.99 26.16
C ARG A 605 -24.31 11.82 26.73
N GLU A 606 -23.65 10.68 26.93
CA GLU A 606 -24.31 9.45 27.43
C GLU A 606 -24.95 9.64 28.80
N HIS A 607 -24.25 10.31 29.74
CA HIS A 607 -24.79 10.65 31.05
C HIS A 607 -26.04 11.55 30.97
N ALA A 608 -26.05 12.52 30.05
CA ALA A 608 -27.19 13.42 29.88
C ALA A 608 -28.44 12.67 29.37
N LEU A 609 -28.24 11.64 28.54
CA LEU A 609 -29.32 10.79 28.05
C LEU A 609 -29.92 9.93 29.17
N GLU A 610 -29.08 9.30 29.99
CA GLU A 610 -29.54 8.47 31.12
C GLU A 610 -30.24 9.30 32.20
N GLU A 611 -29.74 10.51 32.46
CA GLU A 611 -30.34 11.44 33.42
C GLU A 611 -31.67 12.01 32.89
N ALA A 612 -31.72 12.41 31.61
CA ALA A 612 -32.97 12.84 30.97
C ALA A 612 -34.02 11.72 30.98
N GLN A 613 -33.62 10.47 30.69
CA GLN A 613 -34.50 9.31 30.77
C GLN A 613 -35.09 9.14 32.17
N LYS A 614 -34.23 9.12 33.22
CA LYS A 614 -34.66 9.01 34.62
C LYS A 614 -35.62 10.11 35.06
N LEU A 615 -35.43 11.34 34.58
CA LEU A 615 -36.31 12.48 34.87
C LEU A 615 -37.66 12.31 34.19
N THR A 616 -37.71 11.82 32.95
CA THR A 616 -38.97 11.64 32.21
C THR A 616 -39.77 10.39 32.60
N GLU A 617 -39.13 9.33 33.11
CA GLU A 617 -39.81 8.10 33.55
C GLU A 617 -40.67 8.29 34.81
N GLN A 618 -40.43 9.36 35.58
CA GLN A 618 -41.15 9.65 36.84
C GLN A 618 -42.51 10.29 36.63
N HIS A 619 -42.85 10.69 35.39
CA HIS A 619 -44.05 11.46 35.08
C HIS A 619 -44.77 10.89 33.85
N ASP A 620 -46.09 11.06 33.80
CA ASP A 620 -46.93 10.64 32.68
C ASP A 620 -47.36 11.83 31.80
N LEU A 621 -47.47 11.59 30.49
CA LEU A 621 -47.81 12.62 29.50
C LEU A 621 -49.16 13.33 29.77
N PRO A 622 -50.26 12.64 30.14
CA PRO A 622 -51.53 13.30 30.45
C PRO A 622 -51.46 14.26 31.65
N SER A 623 -50.73 13.89 32.71
CA SER A 623 -50.50 14.74 33.90
C SER A 623 -49.68 16.00 33.58
N ILE A 624 -48.71 15.92 32.66
CA ILE A 624 -47.93 17.08 32.24
C ILE A 624 -48.74 17.99 31.31
N LYS A 625 -49.38 17.43 30.27
CA LYS A 625 -50.17 18.22 29.30
C LYS A 625 -51.32 18.98 29.93
N SER A 626 -51.96 18.42 30.96
CA SER A 626 -53.03 19.10 31.70
C SER A 626 -52.54 20.27 32.55
N LYS A 627 -51.26 20.28 32.96
CA LYS A 627 -50.64 21.35 33.76
C LYS A 627 -49.92 22.41 32.92
N SER A 628 -49.28 22.01 31.83
CA SER A 628 -48.72 22.93 30.84
C SER A 628 -48.66 22.26 29.46
N PRO A 629 -49.39 22.80 28.46
CA PRO A 629 -49.35 22.30 27.10
C PRO A 629 -47.94 22.36 26.49
N ALA A 630 -47.17 23.43 26.79
CA ALA A 630 -45.79 23.58 26.30
C ALA A 630 -44.86 22.51 26.89
N ALA A 631 -44.91 22.30 28.21
CA ALA A 631 -44.11 21.25 28.85
C ALA A 631 -44.49 19.86 28.30
N GLY A 632 -45.77 19.63 28.01
CA GLY A 632 -46.25 18.39 27.41
C GLY A 632 -45.64 18.10 26.03
N THR A 633 -45.50 19.12 25.18
CA THR A 633 -44.85 18.97 23.86
C THR A 633 -43.35 18.70 24.01
N PHE A 634 -42.67 19.40 24.91
CA PHE A 634 -41.24 19.16 25.18
C PHE A 634 -40.97 17.78 25.81
N TYR A 635 -41.89 17.27 26.64
CA TYR A 635 -41.81 15.92 27.20
C TYR A 635 -41.83 14.84 26.10
N VAL A 636 -42.73 14.98 25.12
CA VAL A 636 -42.80 14.06 23.97
C VAL A 636 -41.49 14.07 23.19
N TRP A 637 -40.93 15.26 22.96
CA TRP A 637 -39.64 15.42 22.26
C TRP A 637 -38.50 14.70 22.99
N VAL A 638 -38.36 14.88 24.30
CA VAL A 638 -37.33 14.21 25.11
C VAL A 638 -37.51 12.70 25.07
N ARG A 639 -38.72 12.22 25.32
CA ARG A 639 -39.04 10.78 25.34
C ARG A 639 -38.72 10.11 24.01
N ASP A 640 -39.16 10.71 22.90
CA ASP A 640 -38.99 10.13 21.57
C ASP A 640 -37.51 10.16 21.12
N LEU A 641 -36.76 11.22 21.49
CA LEU A 641 -35.32 11.31 21.28
C LEU A 641 -34.55 10.22 22.07
N VAL A 642 -34.91 10.00 23.34
CA VAL A 642 -34.31 8.96 24.20
C VAL A 642 -34.58 7.57 23.62
N ASN A 643 -35.83 7.29 23.23
CA ASN A 643 -36.21 6.01 22.65
C ASN A 643 -35.47 5.72 21.34
N MET A 644 -35.38 6.70 20.43
CA MET A 644 -34.64 6.58 19.18
C MET A 644 -33.18 6.16 19.41
N ILE A 645 -32.51 6.76 20.40
CA ILE A 645 -31.09 6.47 20.68
C ILE A 645 -30.94 5.11 21.38
N ASN A 646 -31.86 4.75 22.27
CA ASN A 646 -31.86 3.46 22.93
C ASN A 646 -32.12 2.30 21.95
N ASP A 647 -32.97 2.51 20.94
CA ASP A 647 -33.21 1.56 19.86
C ASP A 647 -32.00 1.39 18.93
N GLU A 648 -31.24 2.45 18.67
CA GLU A 648 -29.95 2.34 17.98
C GLU A 648 -28.93 1.50 18.77
N ARG A 649 -28.99 1.56 20.11
CA ARG A 649 -28.07 0.87 21.03
C ARG A 649 -28.43 -0.61 21.24
N SER A 650 -29.70 -0.99 21.12
CA SER A 650 -30.19 -2.35 21.42
C SER A 650 -29.95 -3.38 20.29
N ASN A 651 -29.41 -2.99 19.13
CA ASN A 651 -29.17 -3.89 17.99
C ASN A 651 -28.10 -4.99 18.26
N PRO A 652 -28.47 -6.30 18.30
CA PRO A 652 -27.61 -7.38 18.83
C PRO A 652 -26.30 -7.65 18.06
N LYS A 653 -26.21 -7.22 16.79
CA LYS A 653 -25.05 -7.47 15.92
C LYS A 653 -23.79 -6.67 16.31
N ARG A 654 -23.88 -5.70 17.24
CA ARG A 654 -22.73 -4.94 17.75
C ARG A 654 -22.17 -5.41 19.09
N LYS A 655 -22.94 -6.16 19.91
CA LYS A 655 -22.43 -6.71 21.19
C LYS A 655 -21.34 -7.79 20.99
N LYS A 656 -21.37 -8.55 19.89
CA LYS A 656 -20.32 -9.53 19.53
C LYS A 656 -19.04 -8.88 18.97
N LYS A 657 -19.13 -7.62 18.49
CA LYS A 657 -18.01 -6.84 17.95
C LYS A 657 -17.19 -6.09 19.02
N ARG A 658 -17.60 -6.17 20.29
CA ARG A 658 -16.94 -5.51 21.43
C ARG A 658 -15.96 -6.41 22.19
N LYS A 659 -15.93 -7.73 21.91
CA LYS A 659 -15.00 -8.71 22.53
C LYS A 659 -13.96 -9.32 21.57
N GLU A 660 -14.10 -9.13 20.26
CA GLU A 660 -13.08 -9.49 19.27
C GLU A 660 -12.79 -8.26 18.41
N ILE A 661 -11.89 -7.40 18.88
CA ILE A 661 -10.93 -6.59 18.10
C ILE A 661 -9.89 -6.13 19.14
N SER A 662 -8.89 -6.97 19.38
CA SER A 662 -7.58 -6.49 19.80
C SER A 662 -6.66 -6.65 18.59
N THR A 663 -6.18 -5.50 18.08
CA THR A 663 -5.06 -5.25 17.13
C THR A 663 -5.43 -4.51 15.83
N PHE A 664 -5.62 -3.20 15.95
CA PHE A 664 -4.70 -2.19 15.39
C PHE A 664 -4.92 -0.90 16.21
N SER A 665 -4.01 -0.64 17.15
CA SER A 665 -3.97 0.63 17.88
C SER A 665 -3.17 1.61 17.03
N ALA A 666 -3.84 2.39 16.18
CA ALA A 666 -3.45 3.79 16.06
C ALA A 666 -4.12 4.51 17.23
N LYS A 667 -3.36 5.02 18.19
CA LYS A 667 -3.91 5.99 19.15
C LYS A 667 -4.32 7.21 18.33
N THR A 668 -5.61 7.34 18.04
CA THR A 668 -6.14 8.59 17.48
C THR A 668 -6.22 9.59 18.63
N THR A 669 -5.18 10.40 18.80
CA THR A 669 -5.31 11.69 19.48
C THR A 669 -6.21 12.55 18.60
N ASN A 670 -7.51 12.59 18.92
CA ASN A 670 -8.47 13.47 18.26
C ASN A 670 -8.28 14.91 18.73
N SER A 671 -7.21 15.56 18.28
CA SER A 671 -7.12 17.02 18.34
C SER A 671 -8.00 17.58 17.22
N VAL A 672 -9.22 18.00 17.55
CA VAL A 672 -10.12 18.67 16.59
C VAL A 672 -9.84 20.16 16.65
N TYR A 673 -9.27 20.71 15.58
CA TYR A 673 -9.01 22.15 15.46
C TYR A 673 -10.22 22.84 14.82
N ALA A 674 -11.02 23.51 15.64
CA ALA A 674 -12.21 24.22 15.18
C ALA A 674 -11.84 25.53 14.46
N LEU A 675 -11.88 25.51 13.13
CA LEU A 675 -11.70 26.71 12.30
C LEU A 675 -13.01 27.51 12.27
N LYS A 676 -13.14 28.48 13.17
CA LYS A 676 -14.34 29.33 13.25
C LYS A 676 -14.56 30.07 11.92
N SER A 677 -15.77 29.92 11.37
CA SER A 677 -16.28 30.73 10.25
C SER A 677 -15.59 30.52 8.89
N ILE A 678 -14.79 29.45 8.71
CA ILE A 678 -14.11 29.15 7.46
C ILE A 678 -14.43 27.70 7.06
N VAL A 679 -14.77 27.47 5.78
CA VAL A 679 -14.86 26.13 5.21
C VAL A 679 -13.49 25.79 4.62
N PRO A 680 -12.79 24.76 5.13
CA PRO A 680 -11.49 24.37 4.61
C PRO A 680 -11.63 23.77 3.20
N THR A 681 -10.85 24.30 2.27
CA THR A 681 -10.81 23.91 0.84
C THR A 681 -9.54 23.15 0.49
N THR A 682 -8.46 23.36 1.24
CA THR A 682 -7.17 22.69 1.07
C THR A 682 -6.47 22.49 2.40
N VAL A 683 -5.76 21.37 2.52
CA VAL A 683 -4.91 21.04 3.66
C VAL A 683 -3.56 20.55 3.13
N TYR A 684 -2.48 21.04 3.73
CA TYR A 684 -1.13 20.62 3.42
C TYR A 684 -0.33 20.44 4.72
N ILE A 685 0.43 19.36 4.81
CA ILE A 685 1.31 19.10 5.95
C ILE A 685 2.72 19.55 5.56
N THR A 686 3.25 20.52 6.30
CA THR A 686 4.62 21.01 6.13
C THR A 686 5.63 20.00 6.68
N ARG A 687 6.91 20.10 6.30
CA ARG A 687 7.94 19.15 6.75
C ARG A 687 8.22 19.19 8.25
N ASP A 688 7.97 20.32 8.90
CA ASP A 688 8.03 20.52 10.36
C ASP A 688 6.74 20.07 11.08
N ASN A 689 5.89 19.28 10.40
CA ASN A 689 4.63 18.74 10.91
C ASN A 689 3.63 19.82 11.35
N LYS A 690 3.66 20.99 10.71
CA LYS A 690 2.59 21.99 10.81
C LYS A 690 1.56 21.73 9.71
N VAL A 691 0.37 22.29 9.89
CA VAL A 691 -0.76 22.10 8.99
C VAL A 691 -1.13 23.45 8.40
N LEU A 692 -0.96 23.59 7.09
CA LEU A 692 -1.50 24.71 6.31
C LEU A 692 -2.92 24.37 5.90
N VAL A 693 -3.86 25.23 6.27
CA VAL A 693 -5.27 25.11 5.90
C VAL A 693 -5.71 26.34 5.13
N GLY A 694 -6.09 26.15 3.88
CA GLY A 694 -6.75 27.17 3.09
C GLY A 694 -8.26 27.01 3.16
N GLY A 695 -8.98 28.12 3.13
CA GLY A 695 -10.44 28.07 3.17
C GLY A 695 -11.10 29.42 2.90
N SER A 696 -12.42 29.34 2.72
CA SER A 696 -13.26 30.53 2.59
C SER A 696 -14.57 30.36 3.36
N GLY A 697 -15.13 31.45 3.89
CA GLY A 697 -16.39 31.41 4.64
C GLY A 697 -16.71 32.73 5.35
N LYS A 698 -17.99 33.12 5.41
CA LYS A 698 -18.49 34.35 6.05
C LYS A 698 -17.69 35.62 5.69
N GLY A 699 -17.32 35.79 4.43
CA GLY A 699 -16.54 36.95 3.95
C GLY A 699 -15.03 36.87 4.15
N ARG A 700 -14.52 35.80 4.79
CA ARG A 700 -13.09 35.53 4.96
C ARG A 700 -12.55 34.65 3.85
N LYS A 701 -11.33 34.95 3.39
CA LYS A 701 -10.59 34.18 2.38
C LYS A 701 -9.13 34.10 2.82
N VAL A 702 -8.71 32.94 3.33
CA VAL A 702 -7.54 32.86 4.21
C VAL A 702 -6.75 31.57 4.06
N ILE A 703 -5.44 31.66 4.30
CA ILE A 703 -4.56 30.52 4.61
C ILE A 703 -4.14 30.62 6.08
N ILE A 704 -4.26 29.53 6.83
CA ILE A 704 -3.89 29.46 8.24
C ILE A 704 -2.80 28.39 8.41
N LEU A 705 -1.69 28.76 9.04
CA LEU A 705 -0.67 27.83 9.49
C LEU A 705 -0.97 27.43 10.94
N ILE A 706 -1.19 26.15 11.19
CA ILE A 706 -1.54 25.58 12.48
C ILE A 706 -0.41 24.68 12.94
N ASN A 707 0.06 24.84 14.17
CA ASN A 707 1.09 23.96 14.72
C ASN A 707 0.52 22.67 15.31
N GLN A 708 1.41 21.80 15.79
CA GLN A 708 1.06 20.49 16.33
C GLN A 708 0.12 20.54 17.55
N ASN A 709 0.01 21.70 18.21
CA ASN A 709 -0.84 21.92 19.38
C ASN A 709 -2.18 22.57 19.01
N GLY A 710 -2.40 22.94 17.74
CA GLY A 710 -3.62 23.60 17.28
C GLY A 710 -3.60 25.11 17.29
N ASN A 711 -2.48 25.72 17.67
CA ASN A 711 -2.36 27.17 17.70
C ASN A 711 -2.11 27.69 16.29
N HIS A 712 -2.73 28.82 15.97
CA HIS A 712 -2.50 29.53 14.72
C HIS A 712 -1.13 30.24 14.82
N GLU A 713 -0.17 29.83 14.02
CA GLU A 713 1.15 30.48 13.92
C GLU A 713 1.22 31.51 12.79
N GLY A 714 0.34 31.41 11.79
CA GLY A 714 0.25 32.37 10.70
C GLY A 714 -1.17 32.44 10.15
N VAL A 715 -1.64 33.65 9.85
CA VAL A 715 -2.95 33.91 9.26
C VAL A 715 -2.77 34.88 8.10
N TYR A 716 -2.87 34.37 6.88
CA TYR A 716 -2.65 35.13 5.66
C TYR A 716 -4.00 35.46 5.02
N GLU A 717 -4.47 36.70 5.21
CA GLU A 717 -5.81 37.11 4.77
C GLU A 717 -5.80 38.44 4.00
N HIS A 718 -4.97 39.41 4.42
CA HIS A 718 -4.94 40.76 3.84
C HIS A 718 -3.50 41.26 3.68
N ASP A 719 -3.20 41.89 2.54
CA ASP A 719 -1.86 42.41 2.16
C ASP A 719 -1.67 43.90 2.54
N GLN A 720 -2.75 44.69 2.50
CA GLN A 720 -2.83 46.12 2.88
C GLN A 720 -4.22 46.38 3.48
N PRO A 721 -4.49 47.46 4.26
CA PRO A 721 -5.58 47.45 5.23
C PRO A 721 -6.93 47.20 4.54
N LYS A 722 -7.36 45.93 4.61
CA LYS A 722 -8.63 45.34 4.10
C LYS A 722 -8.70 44.88 2.64
N LYS A 723 -7.60 44.74 1.89
CA LYS A 723 -7.64 44.05 0.58
C LYS A 723 -7.39 42.54 0.76
N PRO A 724 -8.33 41.65 0.41
CA PRO A 724 -8.13 40.21 0.56
C PRO A 724 -7.04 39.72 -0.40
N ILE A 725 -6.15 38.87 0.10
CA ILE A 725 -5.05 38.28 -0.69
C ILE A 725 -5.61 37.34 -1.76
N PHE A 726 -6.65 36.58 -1.43
CA PHE A 726 -7.20 35.50 -2.24
C PHE A 726 -8.62 35.79 -2.71
N ASP A 727 -9.03 35.17 -3.81
CA ASP A 727 -10.43 35.07 -4.22
C ASP A 727 -11.06 33.74 -3.82
N PHE A 728 -10.33 32.65 -4.05
CA PHE A 728 -10.67 31.31 -3.61
C PHE A 728 -9.39 30.48 -3.51
N ALA A 729 -8.81 30.39 -2.31
CA ALA A 729 -7.66 29.54 -2.02
C ALA A 729 -8.02 28.07 -2.27
N TRP A 730 -7.68 27.56 -3.45
CA TRP A 730 -8.13 26.26 -3.96
C TRP A 730 -7.19 25.13 -3.55
N ARG A 731 -5.88 25.33 -3.69
CA ARG A 731 -4.82 24.39 -3.28
C ARG A 731 -3.64 25.15 -2.70
N THR A 732 -3.00 24.60 -1.68
CA THR A 732 -1.81 25.17 -1.06
C THR A 732 -0.72 24.13 -0.89
N ILE A 733 0.53 24.55 -1.07
CA ILE A 733 1.73 23.78 -0.76
C ILE A 733 2.75 24.68 -0.07
N CYS A 734 3.76 24.08 0.56
CA CYS A 734 4.88 24.80 1.15
C CYS A 734 6.20 24.20 0.66
N THR A 735 7.13 25.06 0.24
CA THR A 735 8.47 24.68 -0.21
C THR A 735 9.44 24.55 0.97
N ARG A 736 10.63 23.95 0.77
CA ARG A 736 11.63 23.74 1.85
C ARG A 736 12.10 25.01 2.56
N ASN A 737 12.03 26.17 1.89
CA ASN A 737 12.34 27.48 2.47
C ASN A 737 11.15 28.12 3.22
N GLY A 738 10.04 27.41 3.40
CA GLY A 738 8.86 27.88 4.14
C GLY A 738 7.94 28.82 3.36
N ASN A 739 8.23 29.08 2.08
CA ASN A 739 7.35 29.87 1.23
C ASN A 739 6.08 29.08 0.89
N ILE A 740 4.96 29.78 0.78
CA ILE A 740 3.64 29.17 0.58
C ILE A 740 3.18 29.50 -0.83
N HIS A 741 2.94 28.48 -1.66
CA HIS A 741 2.31 28.67 -2.96
C HIS A 741 0.84 28.30 -2.87
N VAL A 742 -0.02 29.21 -3.33
CA VAL A 742 -1.48 29.08 -3.28
C VAL A 742 -2.04 29.19 -4.69
N VAL A 743 -2.71 28.14 -5.15
CA VAL A 743 -3.58 28.22 -6.32
C VAL A 743 -4.84 28.98 -5.91
N ASP A 744 -5.00 30.18 -6.43
CA ASP A 744 -6.11 31.08 -6.17
C ASP A 744 -7.02 31.14 -7.40
N ARG A 745 -8.26 30.69 -7.26
CA ARG A 745 -9.25 30.71 -8.34
C ARG A 745 -10.13 31.94 -8.26
N LYS A 746 -10.35 32.59 -9.40
CA LYS A 746 -11.22 33.75 -9.54
C LYS A 746 -12.65 33.31 -9.85
N SER A 747 -13.63 34.08 -9.37
CA SER A 747 -15.06 33.84 -9.59
C SER A 747 -15.48 33.88 -11.07
N GLY A 748 -14.69 34.52 -11.94
CA GLY A 748 -14.98 34.73 -13.37
C GLY A 748 -14.39 33.70 -14.34
N GLY A 749 -13.86 32.56 -13.88
CA GLY A 749 -13.39 31.48 -14.79
C GLY A 749 -11.89 31.49 -15.12
N GLY A 750 -11.05 32.05 -14.24
CA GLY A 750 -9.59 32.00 -14.33
C GLY A 750 -8.94 31.82 -12.96
N GLY A 751 -7.61 31.82 -12.89
CA GLY A 751 -6.88 31.71 -11.64
C GLY A 751 -5.48 32.30 -11.70
N ARG A 752 -4.75 32.14 -10.60
CA ARG A 752 -3.35 32.56 -10.44
C ARG A 752 -2.68 31.70 -9.37
N VAL A 753 -1.36 31.72 -9.32
CA VAL A 753 -0.58 31.13 -8.22
C VAL A 753 0.07 32.27 -7.44
N VAL A 754 -0.36 32.44 -6.19
CA VAL A 754 0.18 33.47 -5.28
C VAL A 754 1.29 32.83 -4.46
N LEU A 755 2.47 33.44 -4.47
CA LEU A 755 3.59 33.07 -3.62
C LEU A 755 3.67 34.01 -2.42
N LEU A 756 3.54 33.46 -1.22
CA LEU A 756 3.70 34.17 0.04
C LEU A 756 5.04 33.83 0.68
N GLY A 757 5.68 34.83 1.28
CA GLY A 757 6.77 34.64 2.23
C GLY A 757 6.25 34.12 3.57
N GLN A 758 7.18 33.73 4.44
CA GLN A 758 6.83 33.28 5.80
C GLN A 758 6.16 34.39 6.63
N ASP A 759 6.48 35.65 6.33
CA ASP A 759 5.92 36.82 7.01
C ASP A 759 4.53 37.21 6.47
N GLY A 760 4.07 36.54 5.40
CA GLY A 760 2.77 36.76 4.79
C GLY A 760 2.73 37.75 3.64
N ASP A 761 3.85 38.39 3.33
CA ASP A 761 4.00 39.27 2.18
C ASP A 761 3.88 38.50 0.87
N ILE A 762 3.24 39.11 -0.12
CA ILE A 762 3.17 38.57 -1.47
C ILE A 762 4.53 38.78 -2.15
N ILE A 763 5.30 37.69 -2.32
CA ILE A 763 6.58 37.70 -3.02
C ILE A 763 6.35 37.76 -4.53
N ASN A 764 5.39 36.98 -5.04
CA ASN A 764 5.13 36.89 -6.47
C ASN A 764 3.68 36.44 -6.74
N THR A 765 3.18 36.71 -7.94
CA THR A 765 1.89 36.21 -8.42
C THR A 765 2.05 35.80 -9.88
N ASP A 766 1.95 34.50 -10.13
CA ASP A 766 1.96 33.93 -11.47
C ASP A 766 0.53 33.85 -12.03
N THR A 767 0.31 34.41 -13.21
CA THR A 767 -0.97 34.37 -13.94
C THR A 767 -0.89 33.50 -15.19
N GLY A 768 0.15 32.66 -15.30
CA GLY A 768 0.45 31.88 -16.48
C GLY A 768 1.16 32.70 -17.55
N ASP A 769 1.64 32.00 -18.59
CA ASP A 769 2.39 32.60 -19.69
C ASP A 769 1.47 33.39 -20.64
N SER A 770 1.76 34.68 -20.85
CA SER A 770 0.98 35.55 -21.72
C SER A 770 1.03 35.17 -23.20
N GLU A 771 2.08 34.47 -23.66
CA GLU A 771 2.17 34.04 -25.06
C GLU A 771 1.27 32.84 -25.35
N ILE A 772 1.06 31.97 -24.36
CA ILE A 772 0.17 30.81 -24.43
C ILE A 772 -1.29 31.23 -24.26
N ASN A 773 -1.54 32.17 -23.34
CA ASN A 773 -2.86 32.55 -22.88
C ASN A 773 -3.49 33.70 -23.69
N LYS A 774 -3.03 33.93 -24.93
CA LYS A 774 -3.53 35.02 -25.79
C LYS A 774 -5.06 34.99 -25.96
N ASP A 775 -5.64 33.80 -26.04
CA ASP A 775 -7.09 33.58 -26.22
C ASP A 775 -7.72 32.62 -25.18
N ILE A 776 -6.93 32.08 -24.23
CA ILE A 776 -7.37 31.07 -23.25
C ILE A 776 -6.94 31.51 -21.85
N THR A 777 -7.86 31.45 -20.89
CA THR A 777 -7.62 31.92 -19.52
C THR A 777 -6.84 30.88 -18.71
N PHE A 778 -5.78 31.30 -18.01
CA PHE A 778 -5.04 30.43 -17.08
C PHE A 778 -5.96 29.90 -15.97
N THR A 779 -6.07 28.58 -15.85
CA THR A 779 -7.03 27.91 -14.96
C THR A 779 -6.37 26.87 -14.04
N PRO A 780 -5.44 27.27 -13.17
CA PRO A 780 -4.69 26.33 -12.34
C PRO A 780 -5.62 25.50 -11.45
N THR A 781 -5.44 24.17 -11.46
CA THR A 781 -6.32 23.26 -10.71
C THR A 781 -5.65 22.48 -9.61
N ASP A 782 -4.37 22.18 -9.75
CA ASP A 782 -3.60 21.45 -8.75
C ASP A 782 -2.14 21.89 -8.80
N ILE A 783 -1.44 21.66 -7.69
CA ILE A 783 -0.07 22.14 -7.50
C ILE A 783 0.71 21.15 -6.65
N VAL A 784 1.95 20.87 -7.03
CA VAL A 784 2.86 19.97 -6.30
C VAL A 784 4.27 20.53 -6.29
N THR A 785 5.01 20.22 -5.23
CA THR A 785 6.45 20.49 -5.13
C THR A 785 7.26 19.30 -5.62
N THR A 786 8.34 19.54 -6.36
CA THR A 786 9.35 18.53 -6.68
C THR A 786 10.35 18.40 -5.51
N PRO A 787 11.16 17.32 -5.46
CA PRO A 787 12.21 17.16 -4.45
C PRO A 787 13.20 18.33 -4.39
N ARG A 788 13.44 19.01 -5.52
CA ARG A 788 14.29 20.20 -5.65
C ARG A 788 13.58 21.53 -5.34
N ASP A 789 12.36 21.46 -4.82
CA ASP A 789 11.51 22.59 -4.45
C ASP A 789 10.98 23.44 -5.62
N ASN A 790 11.14 22.97 -6.87
CA ASN A 790 10.39 23.52 -7.99
C ASN A 790 8.91 23.23 -7.81
N VAL A 791 8.08 24.10 -8.37
CA VAL A 791 6.62 24.00 -8.24
C VAL A 791 6.02 23.68 -9.60
N ILE A 792 5.25 22.60 -9.67
CA ILE A 792 4.53 22.18 -10.86
C ILE A 792 3.05 22.51 -10.66
N VAL A 793 2.49 23.26 -11.59
CA VAL A 793 1.09 23.68 -11.59
C VAL A 793 0.38 23.05 -12.78
N ALA A 794 -0.75 22.39 -12.56
CA ALA A 794 -1.59 21.86 -13.63
C ALA A 794 -2.54 22.93 -14.16
N ASP A 795 -2.52 23.16 -15.47
CA ASP A 795 -3.45 24.02 -16.19
C ASP A 795 -4.19 23.21 -17.28
N PRO A 796 -5.45 22.80 -17.02
CA PRO A 796 -6.18 21.93 -17.92
C PRO A 796 -6.41 22.54 -19.29
N SER A 797 -6.58 23.86 -19.39
CA SER A 797 -6.86 24.58 -20.63
C SER A 797 -5.79 25.65 -20.80
N PRO A 798 -4.71 25.39 -21.56
CA PRO A 798 -4.70 24.65 -22.84
C PRO A 798 -4.00 23.28 -22.85
N HIS A 799 -4.04 22.52 -21.76
CA HIS A 799 -3.34 21.23 -21.58
C HIS A 799 -1.86 21.40 -21.27
N THR A 800 -1.55 22.19 -20.25
CA THR A 800 -0.17 22.52 -19.87
C THR A 800 0.15 22.18 -18.41
N LEU A 801 1.43 21.93 -18.15
CA LEU A 801 2.01 21.99 -16.81
C LEU A 801 2.98 23.17 -16.75
N HIS A 802 2.78 24.09 -15.83
CA HIS A 802 3.67 25.22 -15.60
C HIS A 802 4.69 24.84 -14.54
N ILE A 803 5.96 25.17 -14.76
CA ILE A 803 7.04 24.90 -13.83
C ILE A 803 7.59 26.23 -13.35
N LEU A 804 7.38 26.50 -12.07
CA LEU A 804 7.88 27.67 -11.38
C LEU A 804 9.13 27.30 -10.58
N ASN A 805 10.09 28.21 -10.52
CA ASN A 805 11.21 28.09 -9.59
C ASN A 805 10.79 28.49 -8.16
N ASN A 806 11.72 28.39 -7.22
CA ASN A 806 11.50 28.70 -5.80
C ASN A 806 11.15 30.18 -5.53
N ALA A 807 11.33 31.08 -6.52
CA ALA A 807 10.92 32.48 -6.46
C ALA A 807 9.54 32.74 -7.12
N GLY A 808 8.83 31.67 -7.51
CA GLY A 808 7.52 31.75 -8.16
C GLY A 808 7.58 32.26 -9.60
N LEU A 809 8.77 32.33 -10.21
CA LEU A 809 8.93 32.73 -11.60
C LEU A 809 8.78 31.52 -12.51
N LEU A 810 8.04 31.68 -13.60
CA LEU A 810 7.88 30.66 -14.63
C LEU A 810 9.24 30.36 -15.26
N MET A 811 9.71 29.12 -15.12
CA MET A 811 10.91 28.62 -15.80
C MET A 811 10.58 28.10 -17.19
N THR A 812 9.52 27.31 -17.28
CA THR A 812 9.07 26.66 -18.52
C THR A 812 7.67 26.11 -18.34
N TYR A 813 7.08 25.63 -19.42
CA TYR A 813 5.82 24.90 -19.42
C TYR A 813 5.92 23.68 -20.34
N TYR A 814 5.14 22.65 -20.03
CA TYR A 814 5.02 21.45 -20.85
C TYR A 814 3.62 21.34 -21.43
N LYS A 815 3.50 21.29 -22.75
CA LYS A 815 2.27 20.95 -23.46
C LYS A 815 2.02 19.45 -23.36
N THR A 816 1.09 19.06 -22.50
CA THR A 816 0.85 17.64 -22.21
C THR A 816 0.13 16.94 -23.37
N ASN A 817 -0.57 17.69 -24.21
CA ASN A 817 -1.25 17.15 -25.39
C ASN A 817 -0.27 16.59 -26.45
N GLU A 818 0.97 17.08 -26.50
CA GLU A 818 2.03 16.53 -27.38
C GLU A 818 2.37 15.07 -27.06
N ILE A 819 2.09 14.63 -25.82
CA ILE A 819 2.24 13.24 -25.37
C ILE A 819 0.89 12.56 -25.07
N ASN A 820 -0.19 13.01 -25.71
CA ASN A 820 -1.55 12.47 -25.58
C ASN A 820 -2.15 12.54 -24.16
N ILE A 821 -1.72 13.53 -23.37
CA ILE A 821 -2.29 13.85 -22.05
C ILE A 821 -3.10 15.14 -22.20
N VAL A 822 -4.41 15.04 -22.00
CA VAL A 822 -5.36 16.14 -22.28
C VAL A 822 -6.08 16.50 -20.98
N LEU A 823 -6.22 17.81 -20.70
CA LEU A 823 -6.84 18.36 -19.49
C LEU A 823 -6.20 17.84 -18.17
N PRO A 824 -4.88 18.06 -17.95
CA PRO A 824 -4.23 17.72 -16.68
C PRO A 824 -4.91 18.48 -15.54
N CYS A 825 -5.52 17.77 -14.59
CA CYS A 825 -6.36 18.39 -13.56
C CYS A 825 -5.92 18.07 -12.12
N SER A 826 -5.15 17.00 -11.92
CA SER A 826 -4.58 16.65 -10.61
C SER A 826 -3.18 16.09 -10.73
N LEU A 827 -2.34 16.40 -9.75
CA LEU A 827 -0.92 16.05 -9.74
C LEU A 827 -0.57 15.30 -8.45
N ALA A 828 0.29 14.30 -8.56
CA ALA A 828 0.95 13.69 -7.41
C ALA A 828 2.41 13.42 -7.75
N PHE A 829 3.32 13.96 -6.95
CA PHE A 829 4.75 13.74 -7.15
C PHE A 829 5.26 12.74 -6.12
N THR A 830 5.82 11.62 -6.58
CA THR A 830 6.36 10.59 -5.68
C THR A 830 7.77 10.94 -5.20
N PRO A 831 8.18 10.45 -4.03
CA PRO A 831 9.55 10.60 -3.55
C PRO A 831 10.61 10.08 -4.53
N LYS A 832 10.25 9.12 -5.39
CA LYS A 832 11.13 8.50 -6.40
C LYS A 832 11.24 9.29 -7.72
N GLY A 833 10.74 10.53 -7.77
CA GLY A 833 10.88 11.38 -8.97
C GLY A 833 9.79 11.19 -10.04
N GLN A 834 8.76 10.38 -9.78
CA GLN A 834 7.69 10.12 -10.74
C GLN A 834 6.50 11.06 -10.52
N LEU A 835 6.09 11.77 -11.56
CA LEU A 835 4.89 12.61 -11.56
C LEU A 835 3.70 11.80 -12.08
N TYR A 836 2.64 11.75 -11.31
CA TYR A 836 1.35 11.22 -11.73
C TYR A 836 0.42 12.36 -12.10
N ILE A 837 -0.20 12.27 -13.26
CA ILE A 837 -1.10 13.28 -13.83
C ILE A 837 -2.47 12.65 -14.01
N GLY A 838 -3.44 13.09 -13.20
CA GLY A 838 -4.86 12.82 -13.40
C GLY A 838 -5.44 13.76 -14.44
N CYS A 839 -6.22 13.21 -15.38
CA CYS A 839 -6.78 13.98 -16.49
C CYS A 839 -8.31 14.02 -16.43
N GLN A 840 -8.87 15.19 -16.75
CA GLN A 840 -10.31 15.34 -16.90
C GLN A 840 -10.75 14.88 -18.31
N ARG A 841 -11.94 14.29 -18.41
CA ARG A 841 -12.49 13.85 -19.70
C ARG A 841 -12.85 15.07 -20.56
N PRO A 842 -12.45 15.11 -21.85
CA PRO A 842 -12.94 16.13 -22.77
C PRO A 842 -14.47 16.09 -22.88
N PRO A 843 -15.15 17.24 -22.87
CA PRO A 843 -16.59 17.29 -23.11
C PRO A 843 -16.95 16.55 -24.42
N GLY A 844 -17.85 15.57 -24.37
CA GLY A 844 -18.29 14.80 -25.55
C GLY A 844 -17.51 13.53 -25.91
N SER A 845 -16.41 13.20 -25.22
CA SER A 845 -15.67 11.93 -25.42
C SER A 845 -16.53 10.70 -25.10
N THR A 846 -16.39 9.58 -25.83
CA THR A 846 -17.09 8.29 -25.61
C THR A 846 -16.29 7.26 -24.78
N ALA A 847 -15.05 7.58 -24.37
CA ALA A 847 -14.17 6.66 -23.63
C ALA A 847 -14.72 6.31 -22.24
N LYS A 848 -14.77 5.03 -21.86
CA LYS A 848 -15.42 4.55 -20.61
C LYS A 848 -14.58 4.74 -19.33
N GLU A 849 -13.33 5.21 -19.43
CA GLU A 849 -12.37 5.19 -18.32
C GLU A 849 -11.66 6.54 -18.12
N ALA A 850 -11.45 6.93 -16.85
CA ALA A 850 -10.59 8.05 -16.47
C ALA A 850 -9.13 7.60 -16.55
N LYS A 851 -8.25 8.43 -17.13
CA LYS A 851 -6.85 8.07 -17.35
C LYS A 851 -5.96 8.74 -16.31
N LEU A 852 -5.06 7.93 -15.73
CA LEU A 852 -3.97 8.36 -14.88
C LEU A 852 -2.67 8.08 -15.63
N TYR A 853 -1.84 9.10 -15.81
CA TYR A 853 -0.57 8.98 -16.50
C TYR A 853 0.57 9.06 -15.50
N ALA A 854 1.57 8.19 -15.62
CA ALA A 854 2.80 8.26 -14.85
C ALA A 854 3.91 8.76 -15.79
N VAL A 855 4.42 9.96 -15.55
CA VAL A 855 5.39 10.64 -16.40
C VAL A 855 6.67 10.89 -15.60
N THR A 856 7.81 10.63 -16.23
CA THR A 856 9.13 10.98 -15.70
C THR A 856 9.54 12.31 -16.30
N ILE A 857 9.58 13.38 -15.50
CA ILE A 857 10.06 14.68 -15.97
C ILE A 857 11.57 14.75 -15.69
N SER A 858 12.38 14.66 -16.74
CA SER A 858 13.83 14.83 -16.64
C SER A 858 14.17 16.30 -16.49
N GLY A 859 14.70 16.71 -15.33
CA GLY A 859 15.21 18.07 -15.11
C GLY A 859 14.65 18.80 -13.88
N CYS A 860 13.56 18.31 -13.28
CA CYS A 860 12.93 18.96 -12.12
C CYS A 860 13.41 18.50 -10.75
#